data_AF-A0A933UHF0-F1
#
_entry.id   AF-A0A933UHF0-F1
#
_cell.length_a   1.000
_cell.length_b   1.000
_cell.length_c   1.000
_cell.angle_alpha   90.00
_cell.angle_beta   90.00
_cell.angle_gamma   90.00
#
_symmetry.space_group_name_H-M   'P 1'
#
loop_
_entity.id
_entity.type
_entity.pdbx_description
1 polymer ?
#
loop_
_entity_poly.entity_id
_entity_poly.type
_entity_poly.pdbx_seq_one_letter_code
_entity_poly.pdbx_strand_id
1 'polypeptide(L)'
;MSTISWTRNTLAALAASSLLLTCHAQPVPPAAKLNLSVAPGPFQPTMESLTNYHCPDWFRDAKFGIWAHWGPQAVPMAGDWYARHMYVQGHAQYQHHLENYGHPSTNGYKEIIQLWKAEKWDPDRLMALYKQAGAKYFVSMGSHHDNFYLWNSKLHPWNAVNMGPHRDVVADWQRAAKKAGLRFGVSEHLGASYTWFQDSHKSDKTGPLAGVPYDGADPKFQDLCHFPADPSDKGWYSANPRWQQQWFDRIKELVDNYHPDLLYTDGGVPFGEVGRSLVAHFYNADQKRRGGRLEAVYTCKKIGSGEFVEGSYVQDMERGVLSGVNPRPWQTDTSIGDWFYNKNWKFRPVNWTIHMLADIVSKNGNLLLNVVQRPDGSLDPEVEQALGELAQWIAVHGEAIYGTRPWLVYGEGRVKAKGGHFKEDFAYTAQDIRFTTKGKTLYAIALGWPADGRLVIKSLATPADGTGNKIQRVELLGFKGKLDFTQTPDGLVVKLPDQKVSDYTAALKITGTALQPVPFAEVIAPIGPDAKGNFRLGADDAELHGQQIKTESQGGQPNIGFWDKADEWASWKVQFTQPGRFNVSASVATTHGSAEFALEASGQRLIGKPLQTAGWADFKTTTLGQLEARQVGEQLITLRATSAQTWKPINLRWVKFERVAE
;
A
#
# COMPACT_ATOMS: atom_id res chain seq x y z
N MET A 1 -81.04 39.16 0.82
CA MET A 1 -81.24 39.42 -0.62
C MET A 1 -79.98 38.93 -1.31
N SER A 2 -79.89 37.89 -2.13
CA SER A 2 -80.82 36.93 -2.77
C SER A 2 -79.89 35.81 -3.30
N THR A 3 -79.83 34.60 -2.73
CA THR A 3 -80.60 33.38 -3.06
C THR A 3 -80.66 33.00 -4.54
N ILE A 4 -80.14 31.80 -4.87
CA ILE A 4 -80.64 30.69 -5.74
C ILE A 4 -79.66 29.53 -5.44
N SER A 5 -79.94 28.47 -4.67
CA SER A 5 -80.93 27.37 -4.70
C SER A 5 -80.58 26.20 -5.64
N TRP A 6 -80.16 25.12 -4.98
CA TRP A 6 -80.05 23.69 -5.28
C TRP A 6 -81.06 23.04 -6.23
N THR A 7 -80.59 22.00 -6.93
CA THR A 7 -81.34 20.75 -7.13
C THR A 7 -80.45 19.52 -6.90
N ARG A 8 -81.12 18.45 -6.46
CA ARG A 8 -80.66 17.27 -5.72
C ARG A 8 -80.62 16.01 -6.62
N ASN A 9 -79.85 15.03 -6.12
CA ASN A 9 -79.99 13.57 -6.26
C ASN A 9 -79.54 12.89 -7.56
N THR A 10 -78.57 11.96 -7.45
CA THR A 10 -78.85 10.51 -7.24
C THR A 10 -77.58 9.75 -6.81
N LEU A 11 -77.71 8.91 -5.79
CA LEU A 11 -76.76 7.84 -5.46
C LEU A 11 -76.76 6.80 -6.59
N ALA A 12 -75.58 6.37 -7.04
CA ALA A 12 -75.39 5.13 -7.77
C ALA A 12 -74.09 4.45 -7.31
N ALA A 13 -74.16 3.13 -7.24
CA ALA A 13 -73.32 2.24 -6.45
C ALA A 13 -71.91 2.00 -7.00
N LEU A 14 -71.04 1.55 -6.11
CA LEU A 14 -69.73 0.96 -6.37
C LEU A 14 -69.77 -0.16 -7.42
N ALA A 15 -68.88 -0.06 -8.40
CA ALA A 15 -68.29 -1.20 -9.08
C ALA A 15 -66.83 -0.85 -9.41
N ALA A 16 -65.91 -1.28 -8.56
CA ALA A 16 -64.48 -1.24 -8.83
C ALA A 16 -64.16 -2.32 -9.87
N SER A 17 -64.02 -1.94 -11.13
CA SER A 17 -63.43 -2.80 -12.15
C SER A 17 -61.91 -2.81 -11.97
N SER A 18 -61.40 -3.89 -11.41
CA SER A 18 -59.98 -4.23 -11.36
C SER A 18 -59.46 -4.46 -12.78
N LEU A 19 -58.92 -3.41 -13.40
CA LEU A 19 -58.01 -3.56 -14.53
C LEU A 19 -56.68 -4.11 -13.99
N LEU A 20 -56.51 -5.42 -14.11
CA LEU A 20 -55.21 -6.09 -14.07
C LEU A 20 -54.38 -5.55 -15.24
N LEU A 21 -53.63 -4.47 -15.01
CA LEU A 21 -52.45 -4.15 -15.80
C LEU A 21 -51.43 -5.26 -15.53
N THR A 22 -51.49 -6.30 -16.35
CA THR A 22 -50.38 -7.25 -16.48
C THR A 22 -49.22 -6.46 -17.04
N CYS A 23 -48.29 -6.09 -16.15
CA CYS A 23 -46.96 -5.64 -16.51
C CYS A 23 -46.28 -6.79 -17.27
N HIS A 24 -46.51 -6.84 -18.58
CA HIS A 24 -45.68 -7.63 -19.48
C HIS A 24 -44.29 -7.01 -19.38
N ALA A 25 -43.39 -7.69 -18.68
CA ALA A 25 -41.97 -7.41 -18.77
C ALA A 25 -41.63 -7.38 -20.26
N GLN A 26 -41.29 -6.19 -20.78
CA GLN A 26 -40.80 -6.10 -22.13
C GLN A 26 -39.56 -7.01 -22.22
N PRO A 27 -39.45 -7.86 -23.25
CA PRO A 27 -38.26 -8.68 -23.44
C PRO A 27 -37.04 -7.76 -23.43
N VAL A 28 -36.07 -8.07 -22.58
CA VAL A 28 -34.78 -7.35 -22.53
C VAL A 28 -34.22 -7.36 -23.95
N PRO A 29 -34.00 -6.18 -24.57
CA PRO A 29 -33.41 -6.14 -25.90
C PRO A 29 -32.07 -6.90 -25.86
N PRO A 30 -31.71 -7.66 -26.92
CA PRO A 30 -30.42 -8.33 -26.97
C PRO A 30 -29.31 -7.32 -26.66
N ALA A 31 -28.34 -7.71 -25.82
CA ALA A 31 -27.28 -6.82 -25.37
C ALA A 31 -26.69 -6.08 -26.57
N ALA A 32 -26.82 -4.75 -26.58
CA ALA A 32 -26.24 -3.94 -27.63
C ALA A 32 -24.75 -4.26 -27.75
N LYS A 33 -24.29 -4.55 -28.97
CA LYS A 33 -22.88 -4.86 -29.23
C LYS A 33 -22.03 -3.67 -28.76
N LEU A 34 -21.05 -3.93 -27.90
CA LEU A 34 -20.12 -2.91 -27.41
C LEU A 34 -19.37 -2.27 -28.59
N ASN A 35 -19.15 -0.96 -28.52
CA ASN A 35 -18.42 -0.17 -29.51
C ASN A 35 -17.05 0.23 -28.94
N LEU A 36 -16.06 -0.65 -29.11
CA LEU A 36 -14.72 -0.50 -28.55
C LEU A 36 -13.72 0.01 -29.60
N SER A 37 -13.74 1.32 -29.87
CA SER A 37 -12.86 1.92 -30.89
C SER A 37 -11.42 2.04 -30.39
N VAL A 38 -10.56 1.10 -30.78
CA VAL A 38 -9.12 1.07 -30.47
C VAL A 38 -8.32 1.88 -31.50
N ALA A 39 -7.26 2.57 -31.06
CA ALA A 39 -6.37 3.28 -31.99
C ALA A 39 -5.60 2.28 -32.87
N PRO A 40 -5.36 2.57 -34.16
CA PRO A 40 -4.62 1.64 -35.02
C PRO A 40 -3.18 1.47 -34.53
N GLY A 41 -2.70 0.23 -34.48
CA GLY A 41 -1.35 -0.11 -34.06
C GLY A 41 -1.18 -1.63 -33.83
N PRO A 42 0.01 -2.05 -33.39
CA PRO A 42 0.35 -3.46 -33.27
C PRO A 42 -0.35 -4.15 -32.09
N PHE A 43 -0.82 -3.41 -31.08
CA PHE A 43 -1.53 -3.99 -29.95
C PHE A 43 -3.00 -4.22 -30.29
N GLN A 44 -3.45 -5.47 -30.13
CA GLN A 44 -4.82 -5.92 -30.27
C GLN A 44 -5.41 -6.20 -28.88
N PRO A 45 -6.74 -6.18 -28.70
CA PRO A 45 -7.41 -6.42 -27.41
C PRO A 45 -7.40 -7.91 -26.99
N THR A 46 -6.28 -8.60 -27.20
CA THR A 46 -6.06 -10.00 -26.86
C THR A 46 -4.85 -10.12 -25.94
N MET A 47 -4.86 -11.11 -25.04
CA MET A 47 -3.74 -11.33 -24.12
C MET A 47 -2.44 -11.64 -24.86
N GLU A 48 -2.50 -12.42 -25.94
CA GLU A 48 -1.35 -12.75 -26.78
C GLU A 48 -0.70 -11.50 -27.39
N SER A 49 -1.51 -10.50 -27.78
CA SER A 49 -0.96 -9.27 -28.33
C SER A 49 -0.37 -8.37 -27.24
N LEU A 50 -1.05 -8.24 -26.10
CA LEU A 50 -0.63 -7.36 -25.01
C LEU A 50 0.66 -7.81 -24.33
N THR A 51 0.99 -9.10 -24.31
CA THR A 51 2.27 -9.61 -23.76
C THR A 51 3.51 -9.21 -24.57
N ASN A 52 3.35 -8.60 -25.75
CA ASN A 52 4.45 -7.94 -26.48
C ASN A 52 4.88 -6.61 -25.84
N TYR A 53 4.24 -6.20 -24.73
CA TYR A 53 4.63 -5.03 -23.96
C TYR A 53 6.01 -5.20 -23.31
N HIS A 54 6.79 -4.12 -23.37
CA HIS A 54 8.06 -4.00 -22.65
C HIS A 54 8.05 -2.71 -21.84
N CYS A 55 8.26 -2.84 -20.52
CA CYS A 55 8.31 -1.69 -19.63
C CYS A 55 9.46 -0.75 -20.01
N PRO A 56 9.19 0.54 -20.29
CA PRO A 56 10.18 1.47 -20.80
C PRO A 56 11.24 1.83 -19.75
N ASP A 57 12.45 2.13 -20.23
CA ASP A 57 13.59 2.41 -19.34
C ASP A 57 13.37 3.64 -18.46
N TRP A 58 12.63 4.66 -18.92
CA TRP A 58 12.35 5.84 -18.10
C TRP A 58 11.67 5.46 -16.78
N PHE A 59 10.74 4.49 -16.81
CA PHE A 59 10.02 4.07 -15.62
C PHE A 59 10.95 3.27 -14.72
N ARG A 60 11.73 2.36 -15.31
CA ARG A 60 12.73 1.56 -14.58
C ARG A 60 13.83 2.42 -13.96
N ASP A 61 14.14 3.57 -14.53
CA ASP A 61 15.14 4.50 -14.02
C ASP A 61 14.59 5.48 -12.99
N ALA A 62 13.27 5.74 -13.04
CA ALA A 62 12.58 6.73 -12.24
C ALA A 62 12.58 6.42 -10.74
N LYS A 63 12.31 5.17 -10.35
CA LYS A 63 12.29 4.64 -8.97
C LYS A 63 11.28 5.24 -8.00
N PHE A 64 11.05 6.54 -8.05
CA PHE A 64 10.24 7.27 -7.09
C PHE A 64 9.31 8.25 -7.82
N GLY A 65 8.03 8.13 -7.51
CA GLY A 65 6.98 9.03 -7.96
C GLY A 65 6.13 9.51 -6.80
N ILE A 66 5.46 10.64 -6.99
CA ILE A 66 4.49 11.17 -6.04
C ILE A 66 3.09 11.10 -6.63
N TRP A 67 2.13 10.71 -5.82
CA TRP A 67 0.71 10.66 -6.15
C TRP A 67 -0.06 11.70 -5.35
N ALA A 68 -1.05 12.31 -5.99
CA ALA A 68 -2.10 13.07 -5.33
C ALA A 68 -3.44 12.30 -5.41
N HIS A 69 -3.70 11.45 -4.44
CA HIS A 69 -5.01 10.81 -4.24
C HIS A 69 -5.97 11.82 -3.60
N TRP A 70 -6.45 12.74 -4.42
CA TRP A 70 -7.11 13.98 -3.99
C TRP A 70 -8.37 14.25 -4.83
N GLY A 71 -9.27 15.06 -4.30
CA GLY A 71 -10.64 15.22 -4.81
C GLY A 71 -11.61 15.60 -3.70
N PRO A 72 -12.93 15.67 -3.98
CA PRO A 72 -13.92 16.16 -3.03
C PRO A 72 -14.03 15.34 -1.74
N GLN A 73 -13.68 14.05 -1.75
CA GLN A 73 -13.61 13.24 -0.53
C GLN A 73 -12.61 13.77 0.50
N ALA A 74 -11.69 14.66 0.12
CA ALA A 74 -10.82 15.33 1.08
C ALA A 74 -11.60 16.26 2.03
N VAL A 75 -12.68 16.92 1.55
CA VAL A 75 -13.41 17.99 2.26
C VAL A 75 -13.73 17.67 3.72
N PRO A 76 -14.26 16.48 4.05
CA PRO A 76 -14.59 16.13 5.43
C PRO A 76 -13.38 15.92 6.34
N MET A 77 -12.19 15.77 5.75
CA MET A 77 -10.93 15.48 6.46
C MET A 77 -11.03 14.23 7.33
N ALA A 78 -11.77 13.23 6.85
CA ALA A 78 -12.17 12.03 7.60
C ALA A 78 -11.66 10.73 6.97
N GLY A 79 -10.67 10.80 6.08
CA GLY A 79 -10.02 9.64 5.48
C GLY A 79 -10.69 9.09 4.23
N ASP A 80 -10.16 7.97 3.76
CA ASP A 80 -10.56 7.38 2.48
C ASP A 80 -11.99 6.82 2.49
N TRP A 81 -12.55 6.65 1.29
CA TRP A 81 -13.87 6.07 1.03
C TRP A 81 -15.05 6.82 1.64
N TYR A 82 -14.86 8.08 2.04
CA TYR A 82 -15.90 8.90 2.63
C TYR A 82 -17.17 8.94 1.77
N ALA A 83 -17.03 9.05 0.44
CA ALA A 83 -18.16 9.13 -0.49
C ALA A 83 -19.15 7.97 -0.34
N ARG A 84 -18.67 6.77 0.02
CA ARG A 84 -19.52 5.60 0.26
C ARG A 84 -19.97 5.54 1.71
N HIS A 85 -19.01 5.60 2.62
CA HIS A 85 -19.25 5.32 4.03
C HIS A 85 -20.10 6.39 4.72
N MET A 86 -20.23 7.59 4.16
CA MET A 86 -21.20 8.58 4.62
C MET A 86 -22.66 8.12 4.44
N TYR A 87 -22.93 7.07 3.65
CA TYR A 87 -24.25 6.45 3.47
C TYR A 87 -24.44 5.17 4.31
N VAL A 88 -23.43 4.75 5.08
CA VAL A 88 -23.51 3.49 5.85
C VAL A 88 -23.93 3.80 7.28
N GLN A 89 -25.22 3.65 7.60
CA GLN A 89 -25.76 3.91 8.94
C GLN A 89 -24.95 3.16 10.01
N GLY A 90 -24.46 3.91 11.01
CA GLY A 90 -23.62 3.38 12.10
C GLY A 90 -22.12 3.44 11.84
N HIS A 91 -21.67 3.76 10.62
CA HIS A 91 -20.25 3.98 10.34
C HIS A 91 -19.75 5.31 10.92
N ALA A 92 -18.47 5.41 11.30
CA ALA A 92 -17.90 6.63 11.88
C ALA A 92 -17.99 7.85 10.94
N GLN A 93 -17.72 7.65 9.64
CA GLN A 93 -17.86 8.71 8.62
C GLN A 93 -19.32 9.12 8.40
N TYR A 94 -20.30 8.22 8.58
CA TYR A 94 -21.73 8.56 8.57
C TYR A 94 -22.10 9.43 9.77
N GLN A 95 -21.63 9.09 10.98
CA GLN A 95 -21.88 9.91 12.17
C GLN A 95 -21.25 11.31 12.03
N HIS A 96 -20.01 11.35 11.55
CA HIS A 96 -19.35 12.60 11.22
C HIS A 96 -20.16 13.41 10.20
N HIS A 97 -20.77 12.75 9.21
CA HIS A 97 -21.61 13.41 8.22
C HIS A 97 -22.86 14.05 8.84
N LEU A 98 -23.58 13.31 9.68
CA LEU A 98 -24.76 13.81 10.40
C LEU A 98 -24.45 15.06 11.22
N GLU A 99 -23.34 15.04 11.95
CA GLU A 99 -22.94 16.12 12.86
C GLU A 99 -22.52 17.40 12.13
N ASN A 100 -21.95 17.28 10.93
CA ASN A 100 -21.28 18.41 10.25
C ASN A 100 -21.98 18.89 8.98
N TYR A 101 -22.75 18.03 8.31
CA TYR A 101 -23.32 18.30 6.99
C TYR A 101 -24.83 18.00 6.89
N GLY A 102 -25.35 17.13 7.75
CA GLY A 102 -26.77 16.75 7.78
C GLY A 102 -27.01 15.29 7.37
N HIS A 103 -28.28 14.90 7.25
CA HIS A 103 -28.62 13.51 6.91
C HIS A 103 -28.36 13.20 5.43
N PRO A 104 -27.81 12.04 5.05
CA PRO A 104 -27.50 11.70 3.65
C PRO A 104 -28.70 11.71 2.68
N SER A 105 -29.94 11.67 3.19
CA SER A 105 -31.17 11.85 2.40
C SER A 105 -31.41 13.29 1.93
N THR A 106 -30.87 14.29 2.64
CA THR A 106 -31.03 15.71 2.30
C THR A 106 -29.71 16.34 1.87
N ASN A 107 -28.62 15.92 2.52
CA ASN A 107 -27.27 16.41 2.33
C ASN A 107 -26.40 15.18 2.07
N GLY A 108 -26.23 14.80 0.82
CA GLY A 108 -25.42 13.67 0.42
C GLY A 108 -24.09 14.12 -0.21
N TYR A 109 -23.47 13.23 -0.99
CA TYR A 109 -22.15 13.48 -1.55
C TYR A 109 -22.12 14.64 -2.54
N LYS A 110 -23.24 14.92 -3.21
CA LYS A 110 -23.36 16.08 -4.11
C LYS A 110 -23.09 17.41 -3.39
N GLU A 111 -23.48 17.55 -2.12
CA GLU A 111 -23.17 18.75 -1.32
C GLU A 111 -21.67 18.83 -0.99
N ILE A 112 -21.03 17.70 -0.70
CA ILE A 112 -19.58 17.63 -0.44
C ILE A 112 -18.79 18.10 -1.68
N ILE A 113 -19.21 17.71 -2.89
CA ILE A 113 -18.61 18.18 -4.14
C ILE A 113 -18.66 19.70 -4.25
N GLN A 114 -19.77 20.34 -3.86
CA GLN A 114 -19.90 21.79 -3.94
C GLN A 114 -18.96 22.54 -2.99
N LEU A 115 -18.57 21.91 -1.88
CA LEU A 115 -17.69 22.50 -0.87
C LEU A 115 -16.21 22.42 -1.25
N TRP A 116 -15.82 21.57 -2.21
CA TRP A 116 -14.43 21.43 -2.59
C TRP A 116 -13.99 22.54 -3.55
N LYS A 117 -13.20 23.51 -3.06
CA LYS A 117 -12.81 24.70 -3.84
C LYS A 117 -11.32 24.81 -4.17
N ALA A 118 -10.45 24.05 -3.50
CA ALA A 118 -9.00 24.04 -3.77
C ALA A 118 -8.34 25.44 -3.71
N GLU A 119 -8.73 26.26 -2.73
CA GLU A 119 -8.48 27.70 -2.69
C GLU A 119 -6.99 28.08 -2.58
N LYS A 120 -6.17 27.20 -1.99
CA LYS A 120 -4.73 27.39 -1.81
C LYS A 120 -3.90 26.49 -2.72
N TRP A 121 -4.54 25.82 -3.68
CA TRP A 121 -3.88 24.83 -4.51
C TRP A 121 -2.99 25.47 -5.57
N ASP A 122 -1.67 25.33 -5.36
CA ASP A 122 -0.61 25.77 -6.27
C ASP A 122 0.17 24.56 -6.80
N PRO A 123 -0.19 24.03 -7.99
CA PRO A 123 0.47 22.86 -8.54
C PRO A 123 1.94 23.12 -8.93
N ASP A 124 2.32 24.35 -9.29
CA ASP A 124 3.70 24.68 -9.66
C ASP A 124 4.62 24.63 -8.43
N ARG A 125 4.19 25.21 -7.30
CA ARG A 125 4.91 25.13 -6.02
C ARG A 125 5.06 23.68 -5.56
N LEU A 126 3.96 22.93 -5.57
CA LEU A 126 3.96 21.54 -5.12
C LEU A 126 4.86 20.68 -6.01
N MET A 127 4.82 20.86 -7.33
CA MET A 127 5.68 20.12 -8.24
C MET A 127 7.16 20.44 -8.05
N ALA A 128 7.51 21.70 -7.77
CA ALA A 128 8.88 22.10 -7.46
C ALA A 128 9.38 21.40 -6.17
N LEU A 129 8.55 21.37 -5.13
CA LEU A 129 8.83 20.66 -3.88
C LEU A 129 9.01 19.15 -4.12
N TYR A 130 8.08 18.52 -4.86
CA TYR A 130 8.13 17.09 -5.17
C TYR A 130 9.35 16.69 -5.99
N LYS A 131 9.75 17.53 -6.95
CA LYS A 131 11.00 17.34 -7.70
C LYS A 131 12.22 17.43 -6.80
N GLN A 132 12.26 18.39 -5.87
CA GLN A 132 13.36 18.52 -4.91
C GLN A 132 13.43 17.30 -3.98
N ALA A 133 12.27 16.80 -3.53
CA ALA A 133 12.13 15.55 -2.78
C ALA A 133 12.50 14.29 -3.58
N GLY A 134 12.80 14.43 -4.88
CA GLY A 134 13.36 13.37 -5.71
C GLY A 134 12.38 12.72 -6.69
N ALA A 135 11.12 13.13 -6.74
CA ALA A 135 10.16 12.52 -7.67
C ALA A 135 10.65 12.64 -9.13
N LYS A 136 10.49 11.57 -9.90
CA LYS A 136 10.78 11.53 -11.35
C LYS A 136 9.52 11.46 -12.20
N TYR A 137 8.40 11.11 -11.57
CA TYR A 137 7.09 11.13 -12.15
C TYR A 137 6.05 11.56 -11.12
N PHE A 138 4.95 12.12 -11.59
CA PHE A 138 3.81 12.52 -10.78
C PHE A 138 2.55 11.85 -11.32
N VAL A 139 1.69 11.37 -10.43
CA VAL A 139 0.39 10.80 -10.78
C VAL A 139 -0.71 11.70 -10.20
N SER A 140 -1.63 12.16 -11.06
CA SER A 140 -2.86 12.83 -10.63
C SER A 140 -3.97 11.81 -10.43
N MET A 141 -4.85 12.01 -9.46
CA MET A 141 -6.15 11.37 -9.51
C MET A 141 -6.94 11.89 -10.72
N GLY A 142 -7.53 10.98 -11.50
CA GLY A 142 -8.49 11.28 -12.57
C GLY A 142 -9.92 11.13 -12.06
N SER A 143 -10.27 9.95 -11.56
CA SER A 143 -11.52 9.67 -10.86
C SER A 143 -11.27 8.64 -9.79
N HIS A 144 -11.79 8.85 -8.58
CA HIS A 144 -11.87 7.79 -7.60
C HIS A 144 -13.15 6.94 -7.84
N HIS A 145 -13.52 6.09 -6.89
CA HIS A 145 -14.78 5.32 -6.91
C HIS A 145 -16.05 6.18 -6.79
N ASP A 146 -15.91 7.48 -6.52
CA ASP A 146 -17.01 8.43 -6.33
C ASP A 146 -17.59 8.97 -7.64
N ASN A 147 -17.03 8.58 -8.80
CA ASN A 147 -17.48 8.98 -10.13
C ASN A 147 -17.50 10.51 -10.33
N PHE A 148 -16.60 11.22 -9.66
CA PHE A 148 -16.37 12.64 -9.89
C PHE A 148 -15.05 12.85 -10.65
N TYR A 149 -15.10 13.54 -11.79
CA TYR A 149 -13.95 13.63 -12.68
C TYR A 149 -13.12 14.87 -12.39
N LEU A 150 -11.82 14.68 -12.17
CA LEU A 150 -10.87 15.75 -11.93
C LEU A 150 -10.37 16.39 -13.23
N TRP A 151 -10.96 16.05 -14.37
CA TRP A 151 -10.62 16.58 -15.69
C TRP A 151 -11.83 17.21 -16.38
N ASN A 152 -11.59 18.03 -17.40
CA ASN A 152 -12.68 18.57 -18.22
C ASN A 152 -13.33 17.51 -19.13
N SER A 153 -14.31 16.78 -18.60
CA SER A 153 -15.04 15.77 -19.37
C SER A 153 -16.23 16.38 -20.10
N LYS A 154 -16.38 16.01 -21.38
CA LYS A 154 -17.60 16.33 -22.17
C LYS A 154 -18.64 15.23 -22.06
N LEU A 155 -18.22 14.03 -21.63
CA LEU A 155 -19.08 12.85 -21.48
C LEU A 155 -19.75 12.77 -20.10
N HIS A 156 -19.28 13.54 -19.12
CA HIS A 156 -19.77 13.47 -17.75
C HIS A 156 -19.86 14.86 -17.10
N PRO A 157 -21.06 15.31 -16.68
CA PRO A 157 -21.24 16.67 -16.16
C PRO A 157 -20.64 16.87 -14.76
N TRP A 158 -20.47 15.80 -13.97
CA TRP A 158 -19.89 15.86 -12.63
C TRP A 158 -18.37 15.85 -12.69
N ASN A 159 -17.81 17.04 -12.93
CA ASN A 159 -16.37 17.23 -13.03
C ASN A 159 -15.90 18.55 -12.42
N ALA A 160 -14.59 18.63 -12.14
CA ALA A 160 -13.94 19.74 -11.43
C ALA A 160 -13.94 21.08 -12.19
N VAL A 161 -14.25 21.08 -13.49
CA VAL A 161 -14.44 22.33 -14.26
C VAL A 161 -15.85 22.86 -14.07
N ASN A 162 -16.84 21.98 -14.12
CA ASN A 162 -18.24 22.36 -13.95
C ASN A 162 -18.60 22.67 -12.49
N MET A 163 -17.91 22.04 -11.54
CA MET A 163 -18.25 22.09 -10.11
C MET A 163 -16.99 22.23 -9.25
N GLY A 164 -17.18 22.54 -7.97
CA GLY A 164 -16.09 22.59 -7.00
C GLY A 164 -15.08 23.70 -7.33
N PRO A 165 -13.82 23.37 -7.68
CA PRO A 165 -12.76 24.35 -7.89
C PRO A 165 -12.87 25.13 -9.21
N HIS A 166 -13.75 24.72 -10.14
CA HIS A 166 -13.87 25.28 -11.48
C HIS A 166 -12.54 25.31 -12.25
N ARG A 167 -11.76 24.23 -12.10
CA ARG A 167 -10.43 24.03 -12.67
C ARG A 167 -10.28 22.63 -13.21
N ASP A 168 -9.54 22.51 -14.29
CA ASP A 168 -9.13 21.21 -14.82
C ASP A 168 -7.92 20.70 -14.04
N VAL A 169 -8.19 19.92 -12.98
CA VAL A 169 -7.17 19.51 -12.02
C VAL A 169 -6.11 18.63 -12.68
N VAL A 170 -6.53 17.69 -13.54
CA VAL A 170 -5.62 16.83 -14.31
C VAL A 170 -4.75 17.67 -15.25
N ALA A 171 -5.32 18.61 -16.00
CA ALA A 171 -4.54 19.47 -16.91
C ALA A 171 -3.55 20.36 -16.15
N ASP A 172 -3.97 20.94 -15.03
CA ASP A 172 -3.15 21.84 -14.21
C ASP A 172 -1.95 21.10 -13.61
N TRP A 173 -2.16 19.90 -13.05
CA TRP A 173 -1.07 19.03 -12.62
C TRP A 173 -0.15 18.64 -13.76
N GLN A 174 -0.71 18.28 -14.92
CA GLN A 174 0.09 17.90 -16.08
C GLN A 174 1.01 19.04 -16.52
N ARG A 175 0.50 20.27 -16.61
CA ARG A 175 1.30 21.43 -17.01
C ARG A 175 2.44 21.68 -16.02
N ALA A 176 2.15 21.62 -14.72
CA ALA A 176 3.17 21.76 -13.68
C ALA A 176 4.24 20.64 -13.75
N ALA A 177 3.83 19.39 -13.91
CA ALA A 177 4.74 18.24 -14.03
C ALA A 177 5.67 18.38 -15.25
N LYS A 178 5.10 18.69 -16.42
CA LYS A 178 5.87 18.93 -17.65
C LYS A 178 6.83 20.10 -17.51
N LYS A 179 6.39 21.22 -16.91
CA LYS A 179 7.23 22.40 -16.62
C LYS A 179 8.39 22.06 -15.68
N ALA A 180 8.16 21.20 -14.69
CA ALA A 180 9.20 20.72 -13.78
C ALA A 180 10.12 19.65 -14.42
N GLY A 181 9.76 19.10 -15.58
CA GLY A 181 10.50 18.04 -16.27
C GLY A 181 10.26 16.65 -15.68
N LEU A 182 9.11 16.43 -15.03
CA LEU A 182 8.67 15.12 -14.55
C LEU A 182 7.78 14.43 -15.59
N ARG A 183 7.81 13.10 -15.60
CA ARG A 183 6.80 12.29 -16.32
C ARG A 183 5.45 12.44 -15.64
N PHE A 184 4.37 12.35 -16.40
CA PHE A 184 3.02 12.58 -15.88
C PHE A 184 2.13 11.37 -16.07
N GLY A 185 1.46 10.93 -15.00
CA GLY A 185 0.47 9.87 -15.04
C GLY A 185 -0.87 10.29 -14.46
N VAL A 186 -1.86 9.44 -14.67
CA VAL A 186 -3.20 9.58 -14.08
C VAL A 186 -3.63 8.24 -13.49
N SER A 187 -4.20 8.25 -12.29
CA SER A 187 -4.88 7.10 -11.71
C SER A 187 -6.39 7.20 -11.90
N GLU A 188 -7.04 6.07 -12.18
CA GLU A 188 -8.49 5.97 -12.29
C GLU A 188 -9.00 4.72 -11.55
N HIS A 189 -10.13 4.90 -10.87
CA HIS A 189 -10.74 3.88 -10.02
C HIS A 189 -12.22 3.68 -10.42
N LEU A 190 -12.58 4.09 -11.65
CA LEU A 190 -13.96 4.19 -12.11
C LEU A 190 -14.59 2.81 -12.30
N GLY A 191 -13.81 1.79 -12.67
CA GLY A 191 -14.31 0.45 -12.90
C GLY A 191 -15.09 -0.13 -11.71
N ALA A 192 -14.65 0.16 -10.48
CA ALA A 192 -15.31 -0.30 -9.26
C ALA A 192 -16.50 0.56 -8.83
N SER A 193 -16.55 1.81 -9.29
CA SER A 193 -17.52 2.82 -8.85
C SER A 193 -18.97 2.34 -8.96
N TYR A 194 -19.29 1.60 -10.03
CA TYR A 194 -20.66 1.21 -10.38
C TYR A 194 -21.37 0.40 -9.29
N THR A 195 -20.69 -0.58 -8.69
CA THR A 195 -21.25 -1.39 -7.59
C THR A 195 -20.84 -0.82 -6.23
N TRP A 196 -19.64 -0.25 -6.12
CA TRP A 196 -19.13 0.34 -4.88
C TRP A 196 -20.00 1.49 -4.36
N PHE A 197 -20.55 2.31 -5.25
CA PHE A 197 -21.32 3.49 -4.86
C PHE A 197 -22.79 3.20 -4.54
N GLN A 198 -23.26 1.96 -4.70
CA GLN A 198 -24.68 1.59 -4.52
C GLN A 198 -25.19 1.74 -3.08
N ASP A 199 -24.30 1.93 -2.09
CA ASP A 199 -24.71 2.32 -0.73
C ASP A 199 -25.46 3.67 -0.71
N SER A 200 -25.24 4.56 -1.69
CA SER A 200 -25.98 5.82 -1.84
C SER A 200 -27.45 5.63 -2.23
N HIS A 201 -27.88 4.42 -2.61
CA HIS A 201 -29.28 4.11 -2.94
C HIS A 201 -30.07 3.56 -1.75
N LYS A 202 -29.40 3.36 -0.60
CA LYS A 202 -30.01 2.77 0.59
C LYS A 202 -30.82 3.82 1.37
N SER A 203 -31.20 3.42 2.57
CA SER A 203 -31.80 4.26 3.60
C SER A 203 -31.32 3.78 4.96
N ASP A 204 -31.42 4.65 5.95
CA ASP A 204 -31.38 4.28 7.35
C ASP A 204 -32.38 3.15 7.67
N LYS A 205 -32.04 2.29 8.63
CA LYS A 205 -32.91 1.22 9.16
C LYS A 205 -33.61 1.61 10.44
N THR A 206 -33.04 2.55 11.19
CA THR A 206 -33.58 3.08 12.45
C THR A 206 -33.46 4.60 12.50
N GLY A 207 -34.06 5.24 13.49
CA GLY A 207 -33.99 6.69 13.66
C GLY A 207 -35.07 7.46 12.89
N PRO A 208 -35.06 8.81 12.97
CA PRO A 208 -36.15 9.66 12.49
C PRO A 208 -36.41 9.61 10.98
N LEU A 209 -35.39 9.26 10.18
CA LEU A 209 -35.47 9.13 8.72
C LEU A 209 -35.31 7.67 8.26
N ALA A 210 -35.62 6.70 9.13
CA ALA A 210 -35.65 5.29 8.76
C ALA A 210 -36.56 5.05 7.56
N GLY A 211 -36.04 4.34 6.55
CA GLY A 211 -36.77 4.05 5.32
C GLY A 211 -36.84 5.20 4.30
N VAL A 212 -36.37 6.40 4.63
CA VAL A 212 -36.25 7.50 3.67
C VAL A 212 -35.00 7.27 2.81
N PRO A 213 -35.13 7.12 1.48
CA PRO A 213 -33.98 6.89 0.62
C PRO A 213 -32.93 8.01 0.76
N TYR A 214 -31.67 7.66 0.60
CA TYR A 214 -30.61 8.65 0.44
C TYR A 214 -30.68 9.34 -0.93
N ASP A 215 -29.94 10.43 -1.10
CA ASP A 215 -30.01 11.24 -2.32
C ASP A 215 -29.59 10.48 -3.59
N GLY A 216 -28.71 9.48 -3.49
CA GLY A 216 -28.30 8.66 -4.63
C GLY A 216 -29.43 7.83 -5.25
N ALA A 217 -30.55 7.63 -4.53
CA ALA A 217 -31.75 6.99 -5.07
C ALA A 217 -32.61 7.93 -5.93
N ASP A 218 -32.37 9.25 -5.93
CA ASP A 218 -33.08 10.20 -6.79
C ASP A 218 -32.55 10.07 -8.24
N PRO A 219 -33.40 9.77 -9.24
CA PRO A 219 -33.00 9.65 -10.63
C PRO A 219 -32.29 10.89 -11.21
N LYS A 220 -32.47 12.07 -10.61
CA LYS A 220 -31.75 13.30 -11.00
C LYS A 220 -30.24 13.22 -10.77
N PHE A 221 -29.79 12.40 -9.82
CA PHE A 221 -28.39 12.27 -9.44
C PHE A 221 -27.75 10.97 -9.96
N GLN A 222 -28.47 10.20 -10.78
CA GLN A 222 -27.97 8.92 -11.33
C GLN A 222 -26.71 9.08 -12.20
N ASP A 223 -26.44 10.26 -12.75
CA ASP A 223 -25.18 10.49 -13.48
C ASP A 223 -23.99 10.39 -12.53
N LEU A 224 -24.13 10.87 -11.29
CA LEU A 224 -23.13 10.77 -10.22
C LEU A 224 -23.17 9.40 -9.53
N CYS A 225 -24.32 9.04 -8.97
CA CYS A 225 -24.50 7.86 -8.10
C CYS A 225 -24.76 6.55 -8.85
N HIS A 226 -24.71 6.57 -10.18
CA HIS A 226 -25.16 5.52 -11.08
C HIS A 226 -26.66 5.21 -10.93
N PHE A 227 -27.25 4.59 -11.94
CA PHE A 227 -28.59 4.01 -11.77
C PHE A 227 -28.52 2.78 -10.84
N PRO A 228 -29.64 2.33 -10.25
CA PRO A 228 -29.63 1.16 -9.37
C PRO A 228 -29.06 -0.09 -10.06
N ALA A 229 -28.09 -0.75 -9.42
CA ALA A 229 -27.54 -2.01 -9.90
C ALA A 229 -28.58 -3.14 -9.89
N ASP A 230 -28.41 -4.13 -10.76
CA ASP A 230 -29.15 -5.38 -10.63
C ASP A 230 -28.87 -6.00 -9.24
N PRO A 231 -29.88 -6.50 -8.51
CA PRO A 231 -29.65 -7.10 -7.19
C PRO A 231 -28.61 -8.23 -7.18
N SER A 232 -28.41 -8.94 -8.29
CA SER A 232 -27.39 -9.99 -8.43
C SER A 232 -25.98 -9.45 -8.72
N ASP A 233 -25.85 -8.19 -9.15
CA ASP A 233 -24.57 -7.57 -9.47
C ASP A 233 -23.86 -7.08 -8.20
N LYS A 234 -23.14 -8.01 -7.56
CA LYS A 234 -22.41 -7.80 -6.30
C LYS A 234 -20.89 -7.83 -6.48
N GLY A 235 -20.41 -7.93 -7.72
CA GLY A 235 -18.99 -7.98 -8.03
C GLY A 235 -18.28 -6.65 -7.78
N TRP A 236 -16.96 -6.69 -7.62
CA TRP A 236 -16.14 -5.48 -7.61
C TRP A 236 -16.24 -4.72 -8.94
N TYR A 237 -16.23 -5.46 -10.05
CA TYR A 237 -16.53 -4.95 -11.37
C TYR A 237 -17.88 -5.47 -11.83
N SER A 238 -18.73 -4.56 -12.29
CA SER A 238 -20.06 -4.89 -12.78
C SER A 238 -20.05 -5.75 -14.05
N ALA A 239 -21.04 -6.65 -14.14
CA ALA A 239 -21.36 -7.39 -15.36
C ALA A 239 -22.24 -6.62 -16.36
N ASN A 240 -22.67 -5.39 -16.03
CA ASN A 240 -23.59 -4.61 -16.86
C ASN A 240 -22.88 -4.01 -18.08
N PRO A 241 -23.23 -4.41 -19.32
CA PRO A 241 -22.53 -3.96 -20.53
C PRO A 241 -22.65 -2.45 -20.77
N ARG A 242 -23.69 -1.78 -20.25
CA ARG A 242 -23.82 -0.32 -20.36
C ARG A 242 -22.75 0.39 -19.55
N TRP A 243 -22.46 -0.08 -18.33
CA TRP A 243 -21.41 0.48 -17.48
C TRP A 243 -20.01 0.15 -18.01
N GLN A 244 -19.83 -1.02 -18.60
CA GLN A 244 -18.57 -1.39 -19.27
C GLN A 244 -18.28 -0.47 -20.46
N GLN A 245 -19.28 -0.21 -21.32
CA GLN A 245 -19.15 0.76 -22.42
C GLN A 245 -18.84 2.16 -21.89
N GLN A 246 -19.58 2.63 -20.87
CA GLN A 246 -19.36 3.93 -20.27
C GLN A 246 -17.93 4.06 -19.74
N TRP A 247 -17.43 3.08 -18.99
CA TRP A 247 -16.05 3.09 -18.50
C TRP A 247 -15.05 3.20 -19.64
N PHE A 248 -15.21 2.42 -20.70
CA PHE A 248 -14.34 2.49 -21.88
C PHE A 248 -14.33 3.89 -22.49
N ASP A 249 -15.50 4.46 -22.78
CA ASP A 249 -15.62 5.77 -23.41
C ASP A 249 -15.01 6.89 -22.55
N ARG A 250 -15.25 6.83 -21.23
CA ARG A 250 -14.81 7.84 -20.25
C ARG A 250 -13.30 7.80 -20.00
N ILE A 251 -12.72 6.61 -19.80
CA ILE A 251 -11.27 6.51 -19.60
C ILE A 251 -10.52 6.70 -20.92
N LYS A 252 -11.10 6.32 -22.05
CA LYS A 252 -10.55 6.67 -23.37
C LYS A 252 -10.52 8.18 -23.58
N GLU A 253 -11.58 8.93 -23.22
CA GLU A 253 -11.57 10.40 -23.26
C GLU A 253 -10.42 10.98 -22.44
N LEU A 254 -10.18 10.47 -21.23
CA LEU A 254 -9.04 10.86 -20.39
C LEU A 254 -7.70 10.61 -21.10
N VAL A 255 -7.49 9.41 -21.67
CA VAL A 255 -6.27 9.06 -22.40
C VAL A 255 -6.05 9.96 -23.63
N ASP A 256 -7.11 10.21 -24.39
CA ASP A 256 -7.07 11.04 -25.60
C ASP A 256 -6.86 12.52 -25.30
N ASN A 257 -7.40 13.03 -24.19
CA ASN A 257 -7.25 14.44 -23.82
C ASN A 257 -5.86 14.75 -23.26
N TYR A 258 -5.28 13.84 -22.48
CA TYR A 258 -4.08 14.13 -21.68
C TYR A 258 -2.84 13.39 -22.14
N HIS A 259 -2.96 12.26 -22.82
CA HIS A 259 -1.83 11.42 -23.25
C HIS A 259 -0.82 11.15 -22.11
N PRO A 260 -1.27 10.60 -20.96
CA PRO A 260 -0.38 10.38 -19.83
C PRO A 260 0.77 9.42 -20.20
N ASP A 261 1.94 9.61 -19.61
CA ASP A 261 3.03 8.63 -19.67
C ASP A 261 2.70 7.36 -18.87
N LEU A 262 1.85 7.48 -17.84
CA LEU A 262 1.41 6.37 -16.99
C LEU A 262 -0.11 6.40 -16.75
N LEU A 263 -0.79 5.29 -16.94
CA LEU A 263 -2.20 5.11 -16.54
C LEU A 263 -2.27 4.02 -15.47
N TYR A 264 -2.76 4.37 -14.28
CA TYR A 264 -2.96 3.45 -13.18
C TYR A 264 -4.45 3.14 -13.02
N THR A 265 -4.84 1.88 -13.19
CA THR A 265 -6.19 1.41 -12.83
C THR A 265 -6.15 0.70 -11.48
N ASP A 266 -7.01 1.14 -10.57
CA ASP A 266 -7.20 0.47 -9.28
C ASP A 266 -7.83 -0.92 -9.48
N GLY A 267 -7.25 -1.95 -8.85
CA GLY A 267 -7.62 -3.35 -9.05
C GLY A 267 -6.98 -3.99 -10.30
N GLY A 268 -7.49 -5.15 -10.72
CA GLY A 268 -7.07 -5.78 -11.98
C GLY A 268 -7.65 -5.06 -13.20
N VAL A 269 -7.22 -5.44 -14.42
CA VAL A 269 -7.80 -4.89 -15.66
C VAL A 269 -9.31 -5.16 -15.70
N PRO A 270 -10.17 -4.12 -15.79
CA PRO A 270 -11.62 -4.30 -15.71
C PRO A 270 -12.21 -4.99 -16.95
N PHE A 271 -13.35 -5.67 -16.75
CA PHE A 271 -14.31 -5.97 -17.82
C PHE A 271 -13.80 -6.77 -19.05
N GLY A 272 -12.75 -7.58 -18.89
CA GLY A 272 -12.27 -8.48 -19.93
C GLY A 272 -11.83 -7.75 -21.20
N GLU A 273 -12.47 -8.05 -22.34
CA GLU A 273 -12.14 -7.44 -23.65
C GLU A 273 -12.23 -5.92 -23.63
N VAL A 274 -13.13 -5.35 -22.85
CA VAL A 274 -13.30 -3.89 -22.72
C VAL A 274 -12.04 -3.27 -22.11
N GLY A 275 -11.53 -3.81 -21.01
CA GLY A 275 -10.28 -3.37 -20.39
C GLY A 275 -9.08 -3.58 -21.31
N ARG A 276 -8.98 -4.76 -21.94
CA ARG A 276 -7.93 -5.02 -22.93
C ARG A 276 -7.95 -4.03 -24.10
N SER A 277 -9.14 -3.64 -24.56
CA SER A 277 -9.31 -2.64 -25.62
C SER A 277 -8.82 -1.27 -25.19
N LEU A 278 -9.06 -0.85 -23.94
CA LEU A 278 -8.52 0.40 -23.43
C LEU A 278 -6.99 0.34 -23.35
N VAL A 279 -6.41 -0.75 -22.83
CA VAL A 279 -4.95 -0.90 -22.75
C VAL A 279 -4.31 -0.89 -24.14
N ALA A 280 -4.88 -1.63 -25.10
CA ALA A 280 -4.41 -1.62 -26.49
C ALA A 280 -4.50 -0.22 -27.11
N HIS A 281 -5.61 0.51 -26.85
CA HIS A 281 -5.77 1.88 -27.31
C HIS A 281 -4.69 2.80 -26.72
N PHE A 282 -4.43 2.71 -25.42
CA PHE A 282 -3.41 3.49 -24.73
C PHE A 282 -2.01 3.27 -25.32
N TYR A 283 -1.61 2.02 -25.51
CA TYR A 283 -0.31 1.69 -26.11
C TYR A 283 -0.19 2.14 -27.57
N ASN A 284 -1.20 1.87 -28.40
CA ASN A 284 -1.19 2.27 -29.81
C ASN A 284 -1.20 3.80 -29.98
N ALA A 285 -1.97 4.52 -29.16
CA ALA A 285 -2.01 5.98 -29.18
C ALA A 285 -0.65 6.59 -28.80
N ASP A 286 0.02 6.05 -27.76
CA ASP A 286 1.35 6.51 -27.38
C ASP A 286 2.40 6.22 -28.47
N GLN A 287 2.41 5.00 -29.02
CA GLN A 287 3.32 4.65 -30.12
C GLN A 287 3.14 5.57 -31.34
N LYS A 288 1.89 5.81 -31.75
CA LYS A 288 1.60 6.71 -32.88
C LYS A 288 2.16 8.11 -32.63
N ARG A 289 1.99 8.64 -31.43
CA ARG A 289 2.47 9.98 -31.05
C ARG A 289 3.99 10.06 -30.97
N ARG A 290 4.68 8.94 -30.74
CA ARG A 290 6.13 8.88 -30.50
C ARG A 290 6.91 8.22 -31.63
N GLY A 291 6.33 8.14 -32.83
CA GLY A 291 7.00 7.60 -34.01
C GLY A 291 7.33 6.11 -33.89
N GLY A 292 6.42 5.33 -33.30
CA GLY A 292 6.53 3.88 -33.14
C GLY A 292 7.17 3.42 -31.83
N ARG A 293 7.73 4.32 -31.01
CA ARG A 293 8.30 3.97 -29.70
C ARG A 293 7.20 3.92 -28.64
N LEU A 294 7.12 2.82 -27.89
CA LEU A 294 6.20 2.70 -26.76
C LEU A 294 6.86 3.20 -25.48
N GLU A 295 6.32 4.26 -24.89
CA GLU A 295 6.77 4.84 -23.63
C GLU A 295 5.66 4.85 -22.57
N ALA A 296 4.44 4.48 -22.93
CA ALA A 296 3.32 4.33 -22.02
C ALA A 296 3.56 3.22 -20.98
N VAL A 297 3.12 3.45 -19.75
CA VAL A 297 3.12 2.47 -18.65
C VAL A 297 1.69 2.30 -18.14
N TYR A 298 1.13 1.10 -18.27
CA TYR A 298 -0.13 0.76 -17.61
C TYR A 298 0.16 -0.02 -16.33
N THR A 299 -0.39 0.41 -15.20
CA THR A 299 -0.26 -0.28 -13.91
C THR A 299 -1.62 -0.80 -13.43
N CYS A 300 -1.63 -2.00 -12.87
CA CYS A 300 -2.81 -2.61 -12.24
C CYS A 300 -2.41 -3.69 -11.21
N LYS A 301 -3.36 -4.06 -10.36
CA LYS A 301 -3.14 -4.96 -9.22
C LYS A 301 -3.41 -6.42 -9.55
N LYS A 302 -2.62 -7.31 -8.96
CA LYS A 302 -2.81 -8.78 -9.02
C LYS A 302 -3.61 -9.28 -7.80
N ILE A 303 -4.86 -8.82 -7.67
CA ILE A 303 -5.71 -9.05 -6.48
C ILE A 303 -7.00 -9.85 -6.77
N GLY A 304 -7.19 -10.30 -8.00
CA GLY A 304 -8.34 -11.14 -8.37
C GLY A 304 -9.66 -10.40 -8.63
N SER A 305 -9.68 -9.07 -8.57
CA SER A 305 -10.87 -8.27 -8.91
C SER A 305 -11.15 -8.15 -10.41
N GLY A 306 -10.11 -8.31 -11.25
CA GLY A 306 -10.17 -8.33 -12.71
C GLY A 306 -9.01 -9.12 -13.31
N GLU A 307 -8.74 -8.91 -14.60
CA GLU A 307 -7.69 -9.65 -15.31
C GLU A 307 -6.29 -9.14 -14.94
N PHE A 308 -5.35 -10.07 -14.77
CA PHE A 308 -3.92 -9.75 -14.64
C PHE A 308 -3.11 -10.82 -15.37
N VAL A 309 -2.35 -10.41 -16.39
CA VAL A 309 -1.50 -11.29 -17.19
C VAL A 309 -0.09 -10.77 -17.17
N GLU A 310 0.82 -11.58 -16.61
CA GLU A 310 2.23 -11.25 -16.46
C GLU A 310 2.84 -10.83 -17.81
N GLY A 311 3.48 -9.66 -17.83
CA GLY A 311 4.13 -9.13 -19.03
C GLY A 311 3.23 -8.30 -19.95
N SER A 312 1.93 -8.23 -19.72
CA SER A 312 1.06 -7.30 -20.47
C SER A 312 1.06 -5.88 -19.91
N TYR A 313 1.36 -5.76 -18.62
CA TYR A 313 1.32 -4.52 -17.84
C TYR A 313 2.36 -4.55 -16.71
N VAL A 314 2.50 -3.44 -15.98
CA VAL A 314 3.32 -3.36 -14.76
C VAL A 314 2.46 -3.70 -13.55
N GLN A 315 2.91 -4.64 -12.71
CA GLN A 315 2.23 -4.96 -11.46
C GLN A 315 2.31 -3.78 -10.50
N ASP A 316 1.17 -3.44 -9.91
CA ASP A 316 1.06 -2.50 -8.79
C ASP A 316 0.67 -3.26 -7.51
N MET A 317 1.44 -3.07 -6.43
CA MET A 317 1.33 -3.79 -5.16
C MET A 317 0.81 -2.86 -4.06
N GLU A 318 -0.51 -2.81 -3.91
CA GLU A 318 -1.17 -1.95 -2.93
C GLU A 318 -0.64 -2.04 -1.51
N ARG A 319 -0.16 -0.90 -1.00
CA ARG A 319 0.35 -0.74 0.37
C ARG A 319 1.29 -1.87 0.77
N GLY A 320 2.15 -2.30 -0.15
CA GLY A 320 2.81 -3.58 -0.04
C GLY A 320 4.21 -3.59 -0.62
N VAL A 321 4.85 -4.74 -0.44
CA VAL A 321 6.17 -5.02 -0.99
C VAL A 321 6.20 -6.43 -1.58
N LEU A 322 7.20 -6.72 -2.41
CA LEU A 322 7.51 -8.09 -2.81
C LEU A 322 8.50 -8.74 -1.85
N SER A 323 8.51 -10.07 -1.82
CA SER A 323 9.39 -10.86 -0.94
C SER A 323 10.84 -10.91 -1.42
N GLY A 324 11.09 -10.65 -2.71
CA GLY A 324 12.42 -10.71 -3.31
C GLY A 324 12.47 -9.98 -4.65
N VAL A 325 13.59 -10.17 -5.37
CA VAL A 325 13.79 -9.57 -6.69
C VAL A 325 12.76 -10.12 -7.66
N ASN A 326 11.99 -9.23 -8.30
CA ASN A 326 11.14 -9.60 -9.41
C ASN A 326 11.90 -9.40 -10.73
N PRO A 327 11.96 -10.40 -11.64
CA PRO A 327 12.60 -10.21 -12.95
C PRO A 327 11.90 -9.14 -13.80
N ARG A 328 10.62 -8.87 -13.55
CA ARG A 328 9.85 -7.80 -14.20
C ARG A 328 9.80 -6.56 -13.30
N PRO A 329 9.92 -5.35 -13.87
CA PRO A 329 9.66 -4.12 -13.13
C PRO A 329 8.23 -4.12 -12.57
N TRP A 330 8.09 -3.62 -11.35
CA TRP A 330 6.82 -3.48 -10.64
C TRP A 330 6.75 -2.12 -9.94
N GLN A 331 5.61 -1.81 -9.38
CA GLN A 331 5.36 -0.62 -8.56
C GLN A 331 4.65 -1.04 -7.27
N THR A 332 4.85 -0.27 -6.20
CA THR A 332 3.91 -0.22 -5.08
C THR A 332 3.43 1.20 -4.91
N ASP A 333 2.13 1.34 -4.71
CA ASP A 333 1.47 2.55 -4.25
C ASP A 333 1.26 2.47 -2.74
N THR A 334 1.63 3.53 -2.05
CA THR A 334 1.38 3.67 -0.61
C THR A 334 1.16 5.13 -0.24
N SER A 335 0.87 5.40 1.02
CA SER A 335 0.63 6.75 1.51
C SER A 335 1.40 7.02 2.80
N ILE A 336 1.91 8.25 2.93
CA ILE A 336 2.41 8.75 4.21
C ILE A 336 1.29 8.86 5.26
N GLY A 337 0.03 8.79 4.83
CA GLY A 337 -1.14 8.85 5.69
C GLY A 337 -2.19 7.79 5.35
N ASP A 338 -3.46 8.17 5.51
CA ASP A 338 -4.57 7.54 4.79
C ASP A 338 -4.48 7.89 3.27
N TRP A 339 -5.36 7.39 2.42
CA TRP A 339 -5.35 7.78 0.99
C TRP A 339 -5.86 9.20 0.78
N PHE A 340 -7.03 9.54 1.35
CA PHE A 340 -7.50 10.92 1.47
C PHE A 340 -7.08 11.54 2.80
N TYR A 341 -7.12 12.87 2.88
CA TYR A 341 -6.77 13.58 4.11
C TYR A 341 -7.67 13.18 5.29
N ASN A 342 -7.02 12.80 6.38
CA ASN A 342 -7.65 12.48 7.65
C ASN A 342 -6.94 13.29 8.73
N LYS A 343 -7.66 14.26 9.32
CA LYS A 343 -7.09 15.17 10.33
C LYS A 343 -6.59 14.47 11.60
N ASN A 344 -7.03 13.24 11.83
CA ASN A 344 -6.65 12.44 12.99
C ASN A 344 -5.53 11.44 12.68
N TRP A 345 -5.04 11.40 11.44
CA TRP A 345 -4.03 10.45 11.03
C TRP A 345 -2.63 10.88 11.49
N LYS A 346 -1.81 9.91 11.90
CA LYS A 346 -0.40 10.13 12.22
C LYS A 346 0.44 9.82 11.00
N PHE A 347 1.13 10.83 10.46
CA PHE A 347 1.95 10.63 9.27
C PHE A 347 3.11 9.67 9.54
N ARG A 348 3.48 8.94 8.49
CA ARG A 348 4.67 8.09 8.51
C ARG A 348 5.91 8.97 8.63
N PRO A 349 6.87 8.61 9.49
CA PRO A 349 8.12 9.35 9.58
C PRO A 349 8.95 9.19 8.29
N VAL A 350 9.81 10.16 7.98
CA VAL A 350 10.57 10.17 6.71
C VAL A 350 11.49 8.95 6.55
N ASN A 351 12.03 8.42 7.66
CA ASN A 351 12.90 7.24 7.63
C ASN A 351 12.17 6.02 7.05
N TRP A 352 10.88 5.85 7.34
CA TRP A 352 10.06 4.80 6.75
C TRP A 352 9.99 4.92 5.23
N THR A 353 9.77 6.13 4.71
CA THR A 353 9.74 6.38 3.25
C THR A 353 11.09 6.07 2.60
N ILE A 354 12.18 6.52 3.22
CA ILE A 354 13.56 6.28 2.73
C ILE A 354 13.87 4.77 2.70
N HIS A 355 13.54 4.05 3.78
CA HIS A 355 13.80 2.63 3.88
C HIS A 355 12.96 1.82 2.91
N MET A 356 11.68 2.17 2.74
CA MET A 356 10.83 1.58 1.72
C MET A 356 11.40 1.79 0.33
N LEU A 357 11.79 3.02 -0.02
CA LEU A 357 12.36 3.31 -1.33
C LEU A 357 13.59 2.43 -1.60
N ALA A 358 14.49 2.28 -0.64
CA ALA A 358 15.66 1.41 -0.79
C ALA A 358 15.30 -0.08 -0.94
N ASP A 359 14.36 -0.61 -0.15
CA ASP A 359 13.90 -2.01 -0.24
C ASP A 359 13.19 -2.31 -1.56
N ILE A 360 12.31 -1.42 -1.99
CA ILE A 360 11.53 -1.56 -3.23
C ILE A 360 12.48 -1.53 -4.44
N VAL A 361 13.40 -0.57 -4.48
CA VAL A 361 14.34 -0.41 -5.61
C VAL A 361 15.28 -1.60 -5.73
N SER A 362 15.74 -2.17 -4.60
CA SER A 362 16.60 -3.36 -4.64
C SER A 362 15.88 -4.62 -5.12
N LYS A 363 14.53 -4.61 -5.10
CA LYS A 363 13.66 -5.70 -5.58
C LYS A 363 13.07 -5.46 -6.97
N ASN A 364 13.59 -4.49 -7.72
CA ASN A 364 13.18 -4.09 -9.08
C ASN A 364 11.89 -3.26 -9.15
N GLY A 365 11.49 -2.64 -8.04
CA GLY A 365 10.27 -1.86 -7.95
C GLY A 365 10.48 -0.36 -8.08
N ASN A 366 9.37 0.34 -8.27
CA ASN A 366 9.22 1.77 -8.04
C ASN A 366 8.27 2.02 -6.85
N LEU A 367 8.52 3.08 -6.09
CA LEU A 367 7.63 3.58 -5.04
C LEU A 367 6.81 4.75 -5.59
N LEU A 368 5.49 4.58 -5.66
CA LEU A 368 4.53 5.67 -5.88
C LEU A 368 3.98 6.10 -4.52
N LEU A 369 4.50 7.20 -3.98
CA LEU A 369 4.10 7.68 -2.67
C LEU A 369 3.01 8.73 -2.77
N ASN A 370 1.84 8.45 -2.21
CA ASN A 370 0.78 9.44 -2.02
C ASN A 370 1.20 10.44 -0.95
N VAL A 371 1.25 11.72 -1.35
CA VAL A 371 1.45 12.86 -0.45
C VAL A 371 0.08 13.47 -0.21
N VAL A 372 -0.43 13.24 1.00
CA VAL A 372 -1.80 13.60 1.37
C VAL A 372 -1.92 15.11 1.55
N GLN A 373 -2.93 15.72 0.91
CA GLN A 373 -3.13 17.17 0.88
C GLN A 373 -4.51 17.53 1.46
N ARG A 374 -4.59 18.71 2.10
CA ARG A 374 -5.85 19.25 2.60
C ARG A 374 -6.85 19.55 1.46
N PRO A 375 -8.13 19.76 1.77
CA PRO A 375 -9.14 20.08 0.75
C PRO A 375 -8.85 21.37 -0.02
N ASP A 376 -8.20 22.34 0.62
CA ASP A 376 -7.81 23.61 0.01
C ASP A 376 -6.53 23.47 -0.85
N GLY A 377 -5.88 22.30 -0.87
CA GLY A 377 -4.66 22.02 -1.63
C GLY A 377 -3.36 22.37 -0.90
N SER A 378 -3.42 22.79 0.37
CA SER A 378 -2.23 22.98 1.20
C SER A 378 -1.73 21.67 1.82
N LEU A 379 -0.44 21.64 2.17
CA LEU A 379 0.17 20.54 2.92
C LEU A 379 0.26 20.92 4.40
N ASP A 380 0.27 19.90 5.26
CA ASP A 380 0.61 20.11 6.67
C ASP A 380 2.10 20.43 6.83
N PRO A 381 2.48 21.28 7.81
CA PRO A 381 3.88 21.63 8.02
C PRO A 381 4.80 20.41 8.22
N GLU A 382 4.31 19.36 8.89
CA GLU A 382 5.05 18.11 9.07
C GLU A 382 5.31 17.39 7.74
N VAL A 383 4.37 17.45 6.79
CA VAL A 383 4.54 16.88 5.45
C VAL A 383 5.55 17.70 4.65
N GLU A 384 5.52 19.04 4.73
CA GLU A 384 6.54 19.88 4.10
C GLU A 384 7.93 19.61 4.67
N GLN A 385 8.05 19.45 6.00
CA GLN A 385 9.30 19.09 6.66
C GLN A 385 9.82 17.73 6.17
N ALA A 386 8.97 16.69 6.15
CA ALA A 386 9.35 15.36 5.70
C ALA A 386 9.83 15.35 4.24
N LEU A 387 9.19 16.13 3.35
CA LEU A 387 9.63 16.29 1.97
C LEU A 387 10.99 17.00 1.87
N GLY A 388 11.24 17.99 2.74
CA GLY A 388 12.54 18.67 2.86
C GLY A 388 13.64 17.73 3.34
N GLU A 389 13.37 16.91 4.36
CA GLU A 389 14.30 15.88 4.86
C GLU A 389 14.59 14.82 3.78
N LEU A 390 13.56 14.38 3.06
CA LEU A 390 13.72 13.46 1.93
C LEU A 390 14.58 14.08 0.81
N ALA A 391 14.38 15.37 0.50
CA ALA A 391 15.18 16.09 -0.49
C ALA A 391 16.67 16.12 -0.11
N GLN A 392 16.97 16.40 1.16
CA GLN A 392 18.35 16.38 1.68
C GLN A 392 18.97 14.98 1.55
N TRP A 393 18.21 13.93 1.90
CA TRP A 393 18.67 12.55 1.75
C TRP A 393 18.95 12.19 0.29
N ILE A 394 18.03 12.53 -0.63
CA ILE A 394 18.15 12.27 -2.06
C ILE A 394 19.35 12.99 -2.68
N ALA A 395 19.66 14.21 -2.26
CA ALA A 395 20.82 14.94 -2.75
C ALA A 395 22.14 14.19 -2.52
N VAL A 396 22.22 13.37 -1.47
CA VAL A 396 23.40 12.56 -1.13
C VAL A 396 23.31 11.14 -1.71
N HIS A 397 22.15 10.49 -1.60
CA HIS A 397 22.00 9.06 -1.85
C HIS A 397 21.37 8.71 -3.20
N GLY A 398 20.89 9.71 -3.95
CA GLY A 398 20.15 9.50 -5.20
C GLY A 398 20.93 8.71 -6.26
N GLU A 399 22.26 8.74 -6.25
CA GLU A 399 23.10 7.92 -7.15
C GLU A 399 22.90 6.41 -6.95
N ALA A 400 22.65 5.97 -5.71
CA ALA A 400 22.36 4.58 -5.37
C ALA A 400 20.90 4.16 -5.65
N ILE A 401 20.05 5.10 -6.08
CA ILE A 401 18.63 4.87 -6.36
C ILE A 401 18.36 5.00 -7.86
N TYR A 402 18.54 6.19 -8.44
CA TYR A 402 18.08 6.49 -9.79
C TYR A 402 18.94 5.85 -10.89
N GLY A 403 18.25 5.23 -11.86
CA GLY A 403 18.88 4.51 -12.97
C GLY A 403 19.63 3.24 -12.55
N THR A 404 19.44 2.77 -11.32
CA THR A 404 20.02 1.51 -10.85
C THR A 404 19.16 0.31 -11.23
N ARG A 405 19.70 -0.89 -11.10
CA ARG A 405 18.98 -2.17 -11.20
C ARG A 405 19.26 -3.01 -9.94
N PRO A 406 18.40 -3.98 -9.61
CA PRO A 406 18.72 -4.96 -8.58
C PRO A 406 20.09 -5.59 -8.81
N TRP A 407 20.76 -5.97 -7.72
CA TRP A 407 21.85 -6.92 -7.82
C TRP A 407 21.30 -8.35 -7.90
N LEU A 408 22.19 -9.35 -7.84
CA LEU A 408 21.84 -10.77 -7.86
C LEU A 408 21.04 -11.20 -6.62
N VAL A 409 21.21 -10.48 -5.50
CA VAL A 409 20.38 -10.56 -4.30
C VAL A 409 19.91 -9.14 -3.94
N TYR A 410 18.69 -9.01 -3.39
CA TYR A 410 18.12 -7.69 -3.07
C TYR A 410 18.74 -7.06 -1.81
N GLY A 411 19.32 -7.86 -0.91
CA GLY A 411 19.77 -7.38 0.38
C GLY A 411 20.16 -8.49 1.36
N GLU A 412 20.54 -8.05 2.54
CA GLU A 412 20.85 -8.85 3.73
C GLU A 412 20.09 -8.28 4.93
N GLY A 413 20.02 -9.05 6.02
CA GLY A 413 19.48 -8.58 7.29
C GLY A 413 18.31 -9.41 7.78
N ARG A 414 17.95 -9.15 9.04
CA ARG A 414 16.92 -9.91 9.76
C ARG A 414 15.54 -9.67 9.18
N VAL A 415 15.28 -8.46 8.68
CA VAL A 415 13.93 -8.09 8.21
C VAL A 415 13.71 -8.62 6.79
N LYS A 416 12.99 -9.74 6.70
CA LYS A 416 12.56 -10.37 5.45
C LYS A 416 11.06 -10.20 5.26
N ALA A 417 10.70 -9.37 4.29
CA ALA A 417 9.30 -9.22 3.90
C ALA A 417 8.78 -10.52 3.28
N LYS A 418 7.64 -11.03 3.75
CA LYS A 418 6.92 -12.13 3.09
C LYS A 418 6.20 -11.70 1.81
N GLY A 419 6.09 -10.38 1.61
CA GLY A 419 5.40 -9.75 0.49
C GLY A 419 3.88 -9.78 0.61
N GLY A 420 3.22 -9.00 -0.26
CA GLY A 420 1.77 -8.93 -0.37
C GLY A 420 1.19 -7.55 -0.07
N HIS A 421 -0.12 -7.44 -0.28
CA HIS A 421 -0.87 -6.19 -0.13
C HIS A 421 -1.07 -5.82 1.34
N PHE A 422 -0.95 -4.54 1.68
CA PHE A 422 -1.05 -4.03 3.06
C PHE A 422 -0.03 -4.72 4.00
N LYS A 423 1.23 -4.83 3.56
CA LYS A 423 2.34 -5.53 4.24
C LYS A 423 3.65 -4.75 4.13
N GLU A 424 3.60 -3.45 4.36
CA GLU A 424 4.70 -2.50 4.17
C GLU A 424 5.34 -1.99 5.47
N ASP A 425 4.83 -2.43 6.62
CA ASP A 425 5.31 -2.00 7.93
C ASP A 425 6.47 -2.87 8.41
N PHE A 426 7.68 -2.29 8.34
CA PHE A 426 8.92 -2.92 8.74
C PHE A 426 9.75 -1.98 9.62
N ALA A 427 10.39 -2.54 10.65
CA ALA A 427 11.35 -1.84 11.48
C ALA A 427 12.77 -2.22 11.04
N TYR A 428 13.27 -1.54 10.01
CA TYR A 428 14.63 -1.76 9.53
C TYR A 428 15.67 -1.12 10.45
N THR A 429 16.86 -1.71 10.45
CA THR A 429 18.02 -1.19 11.17
C THR A 429 19.25 -1.10 10.26
N ALA A 430 20.37 -0.62 10.82
CA ALA A 430 21.65 -0.60 10.12
C ALA A 430 22.18 -2.00 9.74
N GLN A 431 21.62 -3.07 10.32
CA GLN A 431 21.94 -4.45 9.95
C GLN A 431 21.18 -4.93 8.71
N ASP A 432 20.12 -4.22 8.31
CA ASP A 432 19.42 -4.49 7.06
C ASP A 432 20.09 -3.69 5.93
N ILE A 433 20.63 -4.40 4.94
CA ILE A 433 21.35 -3.82 3.82
C ILE A 433 20.56 -4.10 2.54
N ARG A 434 20.45 -3.12 1.66
CA ARG A 434 19.82 -3.25 0.34
C ARG A 434 20.82 -2.97 -0.78
N PHE A 435 20.74 -3.78 -1.84
CA PHE A 435 21.70 -3.72 -2.94
C PHE A 435 21.09 -3.19 -4.22
N THR A 436 21.80 -2.27 -4.86
CA THR A 436 21.50 -1.82 -6.21
C THR A 436 22.78 -1.75 -7.03
N THR A 437 22.67 -1.78 -8.35
CA THR A 437 23.82 -1.73 -9.26
C THR A 437 23.63 -0.70 -10.36
N LYS A 438 24.73 -0.10 -10.79
CA LYS A 438 24.80 0.77 -11.97
C LYS A 438 26.11 0.54 -12.71
N GLY A 439 26.04 -0.07 -13.88
CA GLY A 439 27.24 -0.50 -14.60
C GLY A 439 28.04 -1.51 -13.76
N LYS A 440 29.32 -1.19 -13.48
CA LYS A 440 30.22 -2.03 -12.67
C LYS A 440 30.20 -1.68 -11.17
N THR A 441 29.37 -0.73 -10.77
CA THR A 441 29.27 -0.27 -9.38
C THR A 441 28.15 -1.00 -8.67
N LEU A 442 28.47 -1.52 -7.48
CA LEU A 442 27.53 -2.04 -6.50
C LEU A 442 27.32 -0.99 -5.41
N TYR A 443 26.08 -0.74 -5.04
CA TYR A 443 25.71 0.05 -3.88
C TYR A 443 25.20 -0.86 -2.78
N ALA A 444 25.71 -0.68 -1.56
CA ALA A 444 25.23 -1.35 -0.36
C ALA A 444 24.65 -0.30 0.59
N ILE A 445 23.33 -0.29 0.76
CA ILE A 445 22.60 0.72 1.50
C ILE A 445 22.15 0.12 2.83
N ALA A 446 22.88 0.42 3.92
CA ALA A 446 22.44 0.09 5.26
C ALA A 446 21.26 0.99 5.67
N LEU A 447 20.17 0.39 6.15
CA LEU A 447 18.93 1.08 6.53
C LEU A 447 19.01 1.66 7.95
N GLY A 448 20.12 2.34 8.21
CA GLY A 448 20.47 3.00 9.46
C GLY A 448 21.97 3.25 9.54
N TRP A 449 22.40 3.95 10.59
CA TRP A 449 23.83 4.12 10.89
C TRP A 449 24.28 3.12 11.97
N PRO A 450 25.29 2.25 11.71
CA PRO A 450 25.82 1.33 12.72
C PRO A 450 26.37 2.06 13.94
N ALA A 451 25.92 1.68 15.13
CA ALA A 451 26.31 2.34 16.39
C ALA A 451 27.79 2.14 16.75
N ASP A 452 28.40 1.05 16.30
CA ASP A 452 29.82 0.73 16.49
C ASP A 452 30.72 1.32 15.39
N GLY A 453 30.14 2.08 14.46
CA GLY A 453 30.86 2.67 13.32
C GLY A 453 31.38 1.65 12.32
N ARG A 454 30.87 0.41 12.32
CA ARG A 454 31.32 -0.65 11.41
C ARG A 454 30.16 -1.20 10.60
N LEU A 455 30.34 -1.24 9.29
CA LEU A 455 29.39 -1.88 8.38
C LEU A 455 30.01 -3.16 7.83
N VAL A 456 29.27 -4.28 7.89
CA VAL A 456 29.72 -5.58 7.40
C VAL A 456 28.77 -6.05 6.30
N ILE A 457 29.30 -6.23 5.10
CA ILE A 457 28.56 -6.72 3.93
C ILE A 457 28.92 -8.18 3.72
N LYS A 458 28.09 -9.11 4.22
CA LYS A 458 28.41 -10.54 4.24
C LYS A 458 28.41 -11.14 2.84
N SER A 459 27.58 -10.62 1.94
CA SER A 459 27.52 -11.04 0.54
C SER A 459 28.84 -10.81 -0.20
N LEU A 460 29.75 -10.01 0.34
CA LEU A 460 31.07 -9.72 -0.23
C LEU A 460 32.22 -10.34 0.58
N ALA A 461 31.95 -11.37 1.39
CA ALA A 461 32.98 -12.14 2.07
C ALA A 461 34.05 -12.69 1.11
N THR A 462 35.24 -12.98 1.63
CA THR A 462 36.29 -13.69 0.90
C THR A 462 35.89 -15.16 0.75
N PRO A 463 35.72 -15.70 -0.46
CA PRO A 463 35.38 -17.11 -0.65
C PRO A 463 36.49 -18.04 -0.15
N ALA A 464 36.11 -19.19 0.41
CA ALA A 464 37.04 -20.15 1.02
C ALA A 464 38.08 -20.71 0.02
N ASP A 465 37.76 -20.73 -1.27
CA ASP A 465 38.65 -21.18 -2.34
C ASP A 465 39.52 -20.06 -2.94
N GLY A 466 39.42 -18.83 -2.42
CA GLY A 466 40.15 -17.66 -2.92
C GLY A 466 39.73 -17.16 -4.30
N THR A 467 38.72 -17.79 -4.92
CA THR A 467 38.14 -17.35 -6.19
C THR A 467 36.93 -16.47 -5.92
N GLY A 468 36.93 -15.21 -6.38
CA GLY A 468 35.74 -14.37 -6.27
C GLY A 468 36.00 -12.88 -6.15
N ASN A 469 35.11 -12.20 -5.41
CA ASN A 469 35.05 -10.76 -5.26
C ASN A 469 36.42 -10.15 -4.92
N LYS A 470 36.97 -9.32 -5.81
CA LYS A 470 38.14 -8.48 -5.49
C LYS A 470 37.71 -7.03 -5.36
N ILE A 471 37.65 -6.55 -4.13
CA ILE A 471 37.24 -5.19 -3.83
C ILE A 471 38.41 -4.23 -4.11
N GLN A 472 38.19 -3.26 -5.00
CA GLN A 472 39.21 -2.29 -5.39
C GLN A 472 39.03 -0.94 -4.68
N ARG A 473 37.78 -0.53 -4.50
CA ARG A 473 37.45 0.76 -3.88
C ARG A 473 36.12 0.66 -3.15
N VAL A 474 36.07 1.27 -1.98
CA VAL A 474 34.87 1.49 -1.18
C VAL A 474 34.81 2.97 -0.83
N GLU A 475 33.66 3.59 -1.09
CA GLU A 475 33.39 4.99 -0.76
C GLU A 475 32.06 5.09 -0.04
N LEU A 476 31.89 6.07 0.84
CA LEU A 476 30.62 6.40 1.47
C LEU A 476 30.02 7.58 0.72
N LEU A 477 28.79 7.45 0.23
CA LEU A 477 28.12 8.56 -0.46
C LEU A 477 27.99 9.77 0.47
N GLY A 478 28.32 10.96 -0.05
CA GLY A 478 28.36 12.20 0.75
C GLY A 478 29.64 12.44 1.55
N PHE A 479 30.56 11.47 1.61
CA PHE A 479 31.83 11.60 2.31
C PHE A 479 33.01 11.74 1.33
N LYS A 480 33.91 12.70 1.59
CA LYS A 480 35.08 12.98 0.71
C LYS A 480 36.38 12.30 1.16
N GLY A 481 36.39 11.67 2.33
CA GLY A 481 37.58 11.00 2.87
C GLY A 481 37.75 9.57 2.36
N LYS A 482 38.89 8.97 2.68
CA LYS A 482 39.14 7.54 2.45
C LYS A 482 38.50 6.71 3.57
N LEU A 483 38.02 5.52 3.22
CA LEU A 483 37.52 4.54 4.18
C LEU A 483 38.52 3.42 4.36
N ASP A 484 38.68 2.98 5.61
CA ASP A 484 39.38 1.74 5.92
C ASP A 484 38.42 0.57 5.70
N PHE A 485 38.81 -0.39 4.87
CA PHE A 485 38.04 -1.60 4.66
C PHE A 485 38.95 -2.82 4.53
N THR A 486 38.42 -3.97 4.95
CA THR A 486 39.08 -5.26 4.84
C THR A 486 38.05 -6.30 4.45
N GLN A 487 38.37 -7.13 3.46
CA GLN A 487 37.56 -8.28 3.10
C GLN A 487 37.98 -9.48 3.95
N THR A 488 37.05 -10.06 4.69
CA THR A 488 37.27 -11.21 5.58
C THR A 488 36.34 -12.37 5.19
N PRO A 489 36.52 -13.58 5.76
CA PRO A 489 35.56 -14.67 5.59
C PRO A 489 34.14 -14.34 6.07
N ASP A 490 33.97 -13.35 6.95
CA ASP A 490 32.67 -12.93 7.47
C ASP A 490 31.98 -11.85 6.62
N GLY A 491 32.72 -11.17 5.74
CA GLY A 491 32.20 -10.09 4.89
C GLY A 491 33.23 -9.04 4.50
N LEU A 492 32.80 -8.06 3.70
CA LEU A 492 33.52 -6.81 3.54
C LEU A 492 33.24 -5.92 4.77
N VAL A 493 34.24 -5.76 5.62
CA VAL A 493 34.18 -4.92 6.83
C VAL A 493 34.67 -3.53 6.49
N VAL A 494 33.84 -2.51 6.73
CA VAL A 494 34.13 -1.10 6.42
C VAL A 494 33.99 -0.28 7.69
N LYS A 495 35.05 0.46 8.04
CA LYS A 495 35.01 1.44 9.13
C LYS A 495 34.40 2.74 8.61
N LEU A 496 33.27 3.14 9.17
CA LEU A 496 32.61 4.39 8.87
C LEU A 496 33.28 5.55 9.64
N PRO A 497 33.23 6.79 9.11
CA PRO A 497 33.69 7.97 9.83
C PRO A 497 32.80 8.27 11.04
N ASP A 498 33.35 8.96 12.05
CA ASP A 498 32.56 9.38 13.23
C ASP A 498 31.45 10.38 12.85
N GLN A 499 31.70 11.19 11.82
CA GLN A 499 30.70 12.12 11.28
C GLN A 499 29.73 11.39 10.36
N LYS A 500 28.46 11.33 10.76
CA LYS A 500 27.37 10.83 9.92
C LYS A 500 27.15 11.73 8.71
N VAL A 501 26.93 11.11 7.55
CA VAL A 501 26.45 11.82 6.34
C VAL A 501 24.92 11.86 6.26
N SER A 502 24.23 11.06 7.08
CA SER A 502 22.77 10.95 7.17
C SER A 502 22.40 10.21 8.46
N ASP A 503 21.27 10.59 9.06
CA ASP A 503 20.70 9.87 10.20
C ASP A 503 19.89 8.63 9.78
N TYR A 504 19.54 8.51 8.49
CA TYR A 504 18.62 7.49 8.01
C TYR A 504 19.31 6.26 7.41
N THR A 505 20.47 6.43 6.77
CA THR A 505 21.17 5.36 6.05
C THR A 505 22.69 5.60 5.99
N ALA A 506 23.45 4.53 5.78
CA ALA A 506 24.82 4.58 5.29
C ALA A 506 24.92 3.83 3.95
N ALA A 507 25.18 4.53 2.84
CA ALA A 507 25.30 3.92 1.52
C ALA A 507 26.75 3.87 1.03
N LEU A 508 27.25 2.67 0.83
CA LEU A 508 28.57 2.43 0.26
C LEU A 508 28.49 2.27 -1.25
N LYS A 509 29.43 2.90 -1.96
CA LYS A 509 29.72 2.72 -3.37
C LYS A 509 30.94 1.81 -3.50
N ILE A 510 30.76 0.67 -4.15
CA ILE A 510 31.75 -0.41 -4.19
C ILE A 510 32.07 -0.72 -5.64
N THR A 511 33.37 -0.74 -5.97
CA THR A 511 33.87 -1.22 -7.26
C THR A 511 34.91 -2.30 -7.06
N GLY A 512 34.89 -3.27 -7.97
CA GLY A 512 35.78 -4.41 -7.93
C GLY A 512 35.60 -5.29 -9.16
N THR A 513 36.25 -6.45 -9.14
CA THR A 513 36.09 -7.47 -10.19
C THR A 513 35.30 -8.67 -9.66
N ALA A 514 34.47 -9.24 -10.53
CA ALA A 514 33.68 -10.44 -10.25
C ALA A 514 32.73 -10.30 -9.04
N LEU A 515 32.13 -9.11 -8.84
CA LEU A 515 31.19 -8.84 -7.74
C LEU A 515 29.94 -9.73 -7.84
N GLN A 516 29.92 -10.80 -7.05
CA GLN A 516 28.84 -11.76 -6.91
C GLN A 516 28.58 -12.07 -5.43
N PRO A 517 27.33 -12.32 -5.02
CA PRO A 517 27.02 -12.64 -3.64
C PRO A 517 27.62 -14.00 -3.28
N VAL A 518 28.39 -14.04 -2.21
CA VAL A 518 28.84 -15.30 -1.60
C VAL A 518 27.71 -15.83 -0.71
N PRO A 519 27.31 -17.11 -0.84
CA PRO A 519 26.39 -17.70 0.11
C PRO A 519 27.00 -17.65 1.51
N PHE A 520 26.29 -17.02 2.45
CA PHE A 520 26.64 -17.09 3.86
C PHE A 520 25.46 -17.71 4.61
N ALA A 521 25.74 -18.62 5.53
CA ALA A 521 24.75 -19.02 6.50
C ALA A 521 24.43 -17.79 7.34
N GLU A 522 23.17 -17.39 7.41
CA GLU A 522 22.76 -16.31 8.28
C GLU A 522 22.87 -16.81 9.73
N VAL A 523 24.04 -16.59 10.35
CA VAL A 523 24.25 -16.91 11.75
C VAL A 523 23.47 -15.89 12.56
N ILE A 524 22.26 -16.25 12.97
CA ILE A 524 21.51 -15.51 14.00
C ILE A 524 22.33 -15.63 15.27
N ALA A 525 22.98 -14.53 15.67
CA ALA A 525 23.76 -14.50 16.90
C ALA A 525 22.89 -14.92 18.09
N PRO A 526 23.35 -15.86 18.93
CA PRO A 526 22.57 -16.30 20.07
C PRO A 526 22.43 -15.17 21.09
N ILE A 527 21.26 -15.09 21.72
CA ILE A 527 20.94 -14.10 22.74
C ILE A 527 21.76 -14.43 23.99
N GLY A 528 22.63 -13.49 24.39
CA GLY A 528 23.41 -13.58 25.62
C GLY A 528 22.64 -13.05 26.84
N PRO A 529 23.12 -13.33 28.06
CA PRO A 529 22.54 -12.79 29.27
C PRO A 529 22.84 -11.30 29.45
N ASP A 530 21.96 -10.59 30.16
CA ASP A 530 22.25 -9.25 30.68
C ASP A 530 23.28 -9.29 31.82
N ALA A 531 23.64 -8.13 32.36
CA ALA A 531 24.61 -8.01 33.47
C ALA A 531 24.18 -8.74 34.75
N LYS A 532 22.89 -9.08 34.90
CA LYS A 532 22.33 -9.84 36.02
C LYS A 532 22.18 -11.34 35.71
N GLY A 533 22.57 -11.78 34.52
CA GLY A 533 22.40 -13.16 34.08
C GLY A 533 21.03 -13.47 33.50
N ASN A 534 20.16 -12.49 33.25
CA ASN A 534 18.82 -12.72 32.70
C ASN A 534 18.83 -12.74 31.18
N PHE A 535 17.84 -13.41 30.58
CA PHE A 535 17.62 -13.39 29.14
C PHE A 535 16.28 -12.76 28.81
N ARG A 536 16.23 -11.98 27.74
CA ARG A 536 14.99 -11.47 27.14
C ARG A 536 14.97 -11.88 25.68
N LEU A 537 14.03 -12.74 25.33
CA LEU A 537 13.81 -13.25 23.98
C LEU A 537 12.68 -12.42 23.36
N GLY A 538 13.04 -11.41 22.56
CA GLY A 538 12.08 -10.52 21.92
C GLY A 538 11.48 -11.13 20.65
N ALA A 539 10.33 -10.59 20.21
CA ALA A 539 9.73 -10.95 18.93
C ALA A 539 10.67 -10.71 17.72
N ASP A 540 11.49 -9.67 17.76
CA ASP A 540 12.46 -9.34 16.69
C ASP A 540 13.69 -10.25 16.66
N ASP A 541 13.90 -11.02 17.73
CA ASP A 541 14.99 -12.00 17.82
C ASP A 541 14.52 -13.42 17.44
N ALA A 542 13.22 -13.58 17.16
CA ALA A 542 12.62 -14.88 16.88
C ALA A 542 12.81 -15.27 15.41
N GLU A 543 13.23 -16.50 15.17
CA GLU A 543 13.04 -17.16 13.89
C GLU A 543 11.62 -17.75 13.86
N LEU A 544 10.85 -17.37 12.84
CA LEU A 544 9.45 -17.74 12.69
C LEU A 544 9.29 -18.83 11.64
N HIS A 545 8.70 -19.94 12.05
CA HIS A 545 8.55 -21.14 11.24
C HIS A 545 7.07 -21.28 10.87
N GLY A 546 6.73 -20.86 9.65
CA GLY A 546 5.36 -20.86 9.18
C GLY A 546 5.11 -19.78 8.13
N GLN A 547 3.98 -19.87 7.45
CA GLN A 547 3.62 -18.92 6.39
C GLN A 547 2.84 -17.72 6.94
N GLN A 548 1.97 -17.91 7.94
CA GLN A 548 1.09 -16.88 8.49
C GLN A 548 1.71 -16.14 9.68
N ILE A 549 2.30 -16.86 10.63
CA ILE A 549 3.04 -16.31 11.77
C ILE A 549 4.05 -15.26 11.31
N LYS A 550 4.04 -14.08 11.90
CA LYS A 550 4.95 -12.99 11.53
C LYS A 550 5.14 -12.02 12.69
N THR A 551 6.16 -11.20 12.58
CA THR A 551 6.34 -10.04 13.46
C THR A 551 5.45 -8.89 12.96
N GLU A 552 4.80 -8.21 13.89
CA GLU A 552 4.04 -6.98 13.70
C GLU A 552 4.41 -5.97 14.81
N SER A 553 3.86 -4.76 14.76
CA SER A 553 4.04 -3.77 15.83
C SER A 553 2.68 -3.35 16.40
N GLN A 554 2.47 -3.60 17.69
CA GLN A 554 1.26 -3.19 18.42
C GLN A 554 1.67 -2.30 19.59
N GLY A 555 1.08 -1.10 19.68
CA GLY A 555 1.41 -0.12 20.72
C GLY A 555 2.85 0.39 20.65
N GLY A 556 3.45 0.44 19.45
CA GLY A 556 4.82 0.91 19.21
C GLY A 556 5.92 -0.08 19.64
N GLN A 557 5.57 -1.33 19.96
CA GLN A 557 6.54 -2.39 20.25
C GLN A 557 6.32 -3.61 19.36
N PRO A 558 7.39 -4.30 18.96
CA PRO A 558 7.33 -5.51 18.17
C PRO A 558 6.65 -6.65 18.94
N ASN A 559 5.84 -7.44 18.24
CA ASN A 559 5.29 -8.70 18.73
C ASN A 559 5.18 -9.72 17.59
N ILE A 560 5.21 -10.99 17.94
CA ILE A 560 4.79 -12.07 17.04
C ILE A 560 3.26 -12.09 17.08
N GLY A 561 2.63 -12.17 15.92
CA GLY A 561 1.19 -12.25 15.76
C GLY A 561 0.79 -12.98 14.49
N PHE A 562 -0.51 -12.97 14.17
CA PHE A 562 -1.08 -13.76 13.06
C PHE A 562 -0.75 -15.25 13.16
N TRP A 563 -0.61 -15.74 14.39
CA TRP A 563 -0.24 -17.11 14.69
C TRP A 563 -1.49 -17.97 14.87
N ASP A 564 -2.24 -18.12 13.79
CA ASP A 564 -3.54 -18.79 13.81
C ASP A 564 -3.43 -20.32 13.68
N LYS A 565 -2.31 -20.78 13.13
CA LYS A 565 -2.06 -22.19 12.83
C LYS A 565 -1.15 -22.85 13.85
N ALA A 566 -1.54 -24.04 14.29
CA ALA A 566 -0.87 -24.76 15.37
C ALA A 566 0.44 -25.45 14.96
N ASP A 567 0.64 -25.69 13.67
CA ASP A 567 1.87 -26.25 13.10
C ASP A 567 2.97 -25.19 12.91
N GLU A 568 2.62 -23.91 13.05
CA GLU A 568 3.57 -22.81 13.04
C GLU A 568 4.18 -22.58 14.42
N TRP A 569 5.41 -22.08 14.47
CA TRP A 569 6.15 -21.94 15.72
C TRP A 569 7.25 -20.87 15.68
N ALA A 570 7.73 -20.48 16.84
CA ALA A 570 8.80 -19.49 17.00
C ALA A 570 10.00 -20.11 17.72
N SER A 571 11.20 -19.62 17.43
CA SER A 571 12.42 -20.07 18.07
C SER A 571 13.46 -18.99 18.26
N TRP A 572 14.31 -19.18 19.27
CA TRP A 572 15.41 -18.28 19.61
C TRP A 572 16.66 -19.10 19.88
N LYS A 573 17.80 -18.65 19.39
CA LYS A 573 19.11 -19.15 19.81
C LYS A 573 19.54 -18.38 21.06
N VAL A 574 19.92 -19.08 22.12
CA VAL A 574 20.31 -18.49 23.40
C VAL A 574 21.66 -19.04 23.84
N GLN A 575 22.57 -18.16 24.22
CA GLN A 575 23.90 -18.53 24.70
C GLN A 575 23.90 -18.54 26.23
N PHE A 576 23.78 -19.71 26.84
CA PHE A 576 23.99 -19.86 28.27
C PHE A 576 25.49 -19.81 28.57
N THR A 577 25.94 -18.79 29.28
CA THR A 577 27.36 -18.63 29.67
C THR A 577 27.71 -19.33 30.97
N GLN A 578 26.70 -19.66 31.78
CA GLN A 578 26.83 -20.37 33.05
C GLN A 578 25.58 -21.24 33.29
N PRO A 579 25.68 -22.36 34.03
CA PRO A 579 24.51 -23.06 34.52
C PRO A 579 23.70 -22.20 35.50
N GLY A 580 22.39 -22.44 35.58
CA GLY A 580 21.54 -21.70 36.51
C GLY A 580 20.07 -22.10 36.47
N ARG A 581 19.34 -21.69 37.51
CA ARG A 581 17.87 -21.78 37.58
C ARG A 581 17.25 -20.44 37.19
N PHE A 582 16.17 -20.49 36.44
CA PHE A 582 15.49 -19.32 35.89
C PHE A 582 13.98 -19.38 36.17
N ASN A 583 13.42 -18.27 36.63
CA ASN A 583 11.98 -18.04 36.55
C ASN A 583 11.65 -17.61 35.12
N VAL A 584 10.69 -18.30 34.50
CA VAL A 584 10.31 -18.06 33.11
C VAL A 584 8.94 -17.39 33.05
N SER A 585 8.86 -16.29 32.32
CA SER A 585 7.61 -15.59 32.04
C SER A 585 7.54 -15.14 30.58
N ALA A 586 6.33 -14.88 30.09
CA ALA A 586 6.10 -14.40 28.73
C ALA A 586 5.07 -13.26 28.73
N SER A 587 5.23 -12.28 27.85
CA SER A 587 4.26 -11.22 27.64
C SER A 587 3.37 -11.54 26.45
N VAL A 588 2.11 -11.85 26.74
CA VAL A 588 1.17 -12.45 25.78
C VAL A 588 -0.14 -11.67 25.78
N ALA A 589 -0.72 -11.47 24.59
CA ALA A 589 -2.10 -11.01 24.41
C ALA A 589 -2.91 -12.09 23.68
N THR A 590 -4.13 -12.34 24.13
CA THR A 590 -5.06 -13.26 23.47
C THR A 590 -6.49 -12.94 23.88
N THR A 591 -7.43 -13.02 22.97
CA THR A 591 -8.86 -12.89 23.28
C THR A 591 -9.48 -14.23 23.71
N HIS A 592 -8.68 -15.31 23.80
CA HIS A 592 -9.13 -16.65 24.13
C HIS A 592 -8.64 -17.08 25.52
N GLY A 593 -9.55 -17.23 26.49
CA GLY A 593 -9.19 -17.65 27.84
C GLY A 593 -8.71 -19.10 27.98
N SER A 594 -8.83 -19.92 26.94
CA SER A 594 -8.33 -21.29 26.89
C SER A 594 -7.04 -21.45 26.08
N ALA A 595 -6.37 -20.35 25.72
CA ALA A 595 -5.13 -20.42 24.97
C ALA A 595 -4.03 -21.06 25.83
N GLU A 596 -3.24 -21.94 25.22
CA GLU A 596 -2.09 -22.58 25.86
C GLU A 596 -0.96 -22.76 24.85
N PHE A 597 0.28 -22.60 25.30
CA PHE A 597 1.47 -22.83 24.50
C PHE A 597 2.55 -23.54 25.31
N ALA A 598 3.45 -24.24 24.62
CA ALA A 598 4.59 -24.92 25.22
C ALA A 598 5.88 -24.17 24.85
N LEU A 599 6.68 -23.86 25.87
CA LEU A 599 8.06 -23.42 25.72
C LEU A 599 8.98 -24.62 26.00
N GLU A 600 9.87 -24.93 25.06
CA GLU A 600 10.87 -25.98 25.21
C GLU A 600 12.27 -25.37 25.23
N ALA A 601 13.01 -25.62 26.30
CA ALA A 601 14.37 -25.15 26.51
C ALA A 601 15.14 -26.11 27.43
N SER A 602 16.43 -26.33 27.19
CA SER A 602 17.29 -27.19 28.02
C SER A 602 16.68 -28.58 28.33
N GLY A 603 16.01 -29.19 27.34
CA GLY A 603 15.34 -30.49 27.50
C GLY A 603 14.10 -30.49 28.39
N GLN A 604 13.64 -29.32 28.85
CA GLN A 604 12.46 -29.13 29.68
C GLN A 604 11.34 -28.46 28.88
N ARG A 605 10.10 -28.77 29.24
CA ARG A 605 8.89 -28.23 28.62
C ARG A 605 8.04 -27.52 29.68
N LEU A 606 7.81 -26.22 29.50
CA LEU A 606 6.95 -25.40 30.34
C LEU A 606 5.68 -25.02 29.58
N ILE A 607 4.54 -25.01 30.26
CA ILE A 607 3.24 -24.66 29.66
C ILE A 607 2.83 -23.26 30.11
N GLY A 608 2.64 -22.36 29.15
CA GLY A 608 2.07 -21.04 29.38
C GLY A 608 0.57 -21.05 29.18
N LYS A 609 -0.18 -20.56 30.17
CA LYS A 609 -1.64 -20.39 30.12
C LYS A 609 -2.00 -18.91 30.27
N PRO A 610 -1.93 -18.12 29.18
CA PRO A 610 -2.15 -16.68 29.24
C PRO A 610 -3.56 -16.32 29.68
N LEU A 611 -3.66 -15.22 30.42
CA LEU A 611 -4.95 -14.63 30.78
C LEU A 611 -5.63 -14.07 29.54
N GLN A 612 -6.96 -14.19 29.47
CA GLN A 612 -7.74 -13.49 28.46
C GLN A 612 -7.55 -11.96 28.59
N THR A 613 -7.34 -11.32 27.45
CA THR A 613 -7.10 -9.89 27.29
C THR A 613 -8.26 -9.25 26.52
N ALA A 614 -8.44 -7.93 26.67
CA ALA A 614 -9.55 -7.21 26.03
C ALA A 614 -9.31 -7.01 24.52
N GLY A 615 -8.05 -6.96 24.09
CA GLY A 615 -7.67 -6.98 22.68
C GLY A 615 -6.25 -7.49 22.43
N TRP A 616 -5.91 -7.65 21.15
CA TRP A 616 -4.64 -8.20 20.67
C TRP A 616 -3.40 -7.33 20.94
N ALA A 617 -3.60 -6.11 21.46
CA ALA A 617 -2.55 -5.17 21.88
C ALA A 617 -2.39 -5.10 23.43
N ASP A 618 -3.26 -5.76 24.20
CA ASP A 618 -3.32 -5.65 25.66
C ASP A 618 -2.47 -6.72 26.36
N PHE A 619 -1.17 -6.69 26.13
CA PHE A 619 -0.25 -7.75 26.61
C PHE A 619 -0.19 -7.84 28.14
N LYS A 620 -0.33 -9.05 28.65
CA LYS A 620 -0.17 -9.38 30.07
C LYS A 620 0.97 -10.37 30.27
N THR A 621 1.65 -10.26 31.41
CA THR A 621 2.70 -11.21 31.80
C THR A 621 2.06 -12.51 32.29
N THR A 622 2.51 -13.62 31.72
CA THR A 622 2.13 -15.00 32.08
C THR A 622 3.36 -15.71 32.63
N THR A 623 3.26 -16.26 33.83
CA THR A 623 4.34 -17.07 34.42
C THR A 623 4.24 -18.50 33.92
N LEU A 624 5.36 -19.06 33.47
CA LEU A 624 5.45 -20.43 32.93
C LEU A 624 6.01 -21.43 33.95
N GLY A 625 6.77 -20.95 34.94
CA GLY A 625 7.39 -21.76 35.96
C GLY A 625 8.90 -21.56 36.03
N GLN A 626 9.61 -22.57 36.54
CA GLN A 626 11.07 -22.57 36.64
C GLN A 626 11.70 -23.55 35.67
N LEU A 627 12.87 -23.19 35.17
CA LEU A 627 13.69 -24.02 34.30
C LEU A 627 15.14 -24.02 34.78
N GLU A 628 15.79 -25.17 34.69
CA GLU A 628 17.21 -25.32 35.03
C GLU A 628 18.06 -25.50 33.75
N ALA A 629 18.92 -24.55 33.42
CA ALA A 629 19.91 -24.71 32.36
C ALA A 629 21.17 -25.35 32.95
N ARG A 630 21.36 -26.65 32.72
CA ARG A 630 22.50 -27.42 33.27
C ARG A 630 23.77 -27.34 32.44
N GLN A 631 23.64 -27.03 31.15
CA GLN A 631 24.75 -26.98 30.20
C GLN A 631 24.97 -25.55 29.73
N VAL A 632 26.24 -25.16 29.65
CA VAL A 632 26.67 -23.93 28.97
C VAL A 632 26.75 -24.18 27.47
N GLY A 633 26.55 -23.13 26.66
CA GLY A 633 26.54 -23.24 25.20
C GLY A 633 25.32 -22.61 24.55
N GLU A 634 25.35 -22.55 23.22
CA GLU A 634 24.18 -22.20 22.41
C GLU A 634 23.10 -23.29 22.57
N GLN A 635 21.88 -22.87 22.87
CA GLN A 635 20.71 -23.73 22.93
C GLN A 635 19.57 -23.10 22.16
N LEU A 636 18.81 -23.93 21.44
CA LEU A 636 17.59 -23.50 20.78
C LEU A 636 16.44 -23.54 21.78
N ILE A 637 15.76 -22.42 21.94
CA ILE A 637 14.53 -22.28 22.71
C ILE A 637 13.39 -22.19 21.72
N THR A 638 12.36 -23.03 21.88
CA THR A 638 11.22 -23.05 20.95
C THR A 638 9.92 -22.81 21.68
N LEU A 639 8.97 -22.17 21.00
CA LEU A 639 7.61 -21.98 21.49
C LEU A 639 6.64 -22.51 20.44
N ARG A 640 5.75 -23.42 20.85
CA ARG A 640 4.85 -24.17 19.98
C ARG A 640 3.44 -24.24 20.58
N ALA A 641 2.45 -24.58 19.76
CA ALA A 641 1.15 -25.01 20.26
C ALA A 641 1.30 -26.26 21.14
N THR A 642 0.51 -26.36 22.21
CA THR A 642 0.48 -27.59 23.03
C THR A 642 -0.17 -28.76 22.31
N SER A 643 -1.16 -28.47 21.46
CA SER A 643 -1.91 -29.41 20.63
C SER A 643 -2.53 -28.67 19.43
N ALA A 644 -2.58 -29.34 18.28
CA ALA A 644 -3.20 -28.79 17.09
C ALA A 644 -4.73 -28.64 17.21
N GLN A 645 -5.37 -29.52 17.99
CA GLN A 645 -6.82 -29.54 18.17
C GLN A 645 -7.31 -28.42 19.09
N THR A 646 -6.50 -28.02 20.07
CA THR A 646 -6.89 -27.05 21.11
C THR A 646 -6.22 -25.69 20.94
N TRP A 647 -5.37 -25.52 19.91
CA TRP A 647 -4.67 -24.26 19.68
C TRP A 647 -5.65 -23.08 19.59
N LYS A 648 -5.26 -21.99 20.25
CA LYS A 648 -5.91 -20.69 20.14
C LYS A 648 -4.83 -19.65 19.84
N PRO A 649 -5.08 -18.71 18.92
CA PRO A 649 -4.08 -17.71 18.56
C PRO A 649 -3.66 -16.87 19.77
N ILE A 650 -2.38 -16.51 19.77
CA ILE A 650 -1.78 -15.61 20.74
C ILE A 650 -0.89 -14.59 20.01
N ASN A 651 -0.80 -13.39 20.56
CA ASN A 651 0.26 -12.44 20.25
C ASN A 651 1.33 -12.53 21.35
N LEU A 652 2.61 -12.61 20.99
CA LEU A 652 3.73 -12.76 21.91
C LEU A 652 4.74 -11.62 21.73
N ARG A 653 5.00 -10.84 22.78
CA ARG A 653 6.02 -9.77 22.76
C ARG A 653 7.41 -10.27 23.10
N TRP A 654 7.51 -11.04 24.18
CA TRP A 654 8.78 -11.55 24.66
C TRP A 654 8.59 -12.75 25.58
N VAL A 655 9.65 -13.56 25.71
CA VAL A 655 9.85 -14.54 26.79
C VAL A 655 11.05 -14.07 27.61
N LYS A 656 10.98 -14.14 28.94
CA LYS A 656 12.02 -13.71 29.85
C LYS A 656 12.43 -14.85 30.76
N PHE A 657 13.75 -15.00 30.94
CA PHE A 657 14.36 -15.93 31.88
C PHE A 657 15.07 -15.08 32.92
N GLU A 658 14.53 -15.05 34.13
CA GLU A 658 15.10 -14.30 35.25
C GLU A 658 15.89 -15.24 36.13
N ARG A 659 17.19 -15.00 36.29
CA ARG A 659 18.05 -15.86 37.09
C ARG A 659 17.58 -15.82 38.54
N VAL A 660 17.40 -17.00 39.12
CA VAL A 660 17.10 -17.16 40.54
C VAL A 660 18.41 -16.93 41.29
N ALA A 661 18.45 -15.95 42.19
CA ALA A 661 19.58 -15.76 43.10
C ALA A 661 19.70 -17.00 43.98
N GLU A 662 20.91 -17.57 44.06
CA GLU A 662 21.22 -18.66 44.98
C GLU A 662 21.32 -18.20 46.43
#